data_AF-A0A9W9ZGT6-F1
#
_entry.id   AF-A0A9W9ZGT6-F1
#
_cell.length_a   1.000
_cell.length_b   1.000
_cell.length_c   1.000
_cell.angle_alpha   90.00
_cell.angle_beta   90.00
_cell.angle_gamma   90.00
#
_symmetry.space_group_name_H-M   'P 1'
#
loop_
_entity.id
_entity.type
_entity.pdbx_description
1 polymer ?
#
loop_
_entity_poly.entity_id
_entity_poly.type
_entity_poly.pdbx_seq_one_letter_code
_entity_poly.pdbx_strand_id
1 'polypeptide(L)'
;MQVEITGFDVSDSKAFMRKMLDDETEVDNLFQFLSTNKMQDLARVPLLTLFFCLLWRKEKEKLIEIVKSKTKLYRAIVRHILQYSHRKHSPIQVCKVNEENYEEILTEIGKVALTGLLKGDLVFEYGQLPEKVRGERSLIVGLFQLSEYVPSLEPMEMVSFIHKSIQEFLAAWYITYRCVPEGNLGGIEEHAPTLEDCEAWENVFQFICGLSDNGAVKVLEHLTSVRISDPTLDLSKIIPDLENETDVPLYDVTAEYRRFKVHSKAKLLSLCFNCTGGFVLVTDQLTELLQQAKLCLKFLTSLSCWRCRSNQTGKVLGGVIRNCKHLKNIEVTKCDDSICDLLEQVVNPSECSLVIGFVHNSFCHLTSAGAVKLARLLARFNNIINLCLDLSDCCASAVDTLFPSITHKTLKKLVLSRISLTPAAAAALGRSLPEMSLLQTLKLIGADGSIVQGEEMETLFGGFNKTFRLYNLIFSGFSGVSCFAPLTKSFRFFPNLRELYLEELNTDEQNLCDLLESLRFIPNLETLRVKGKPLGHAHCCTAEVNTAAGFAHKTLESLGLSEISLTPAVAAVLGRSLPELSSLQILALTGADESTVQGEEMEALFGGFNKTLPLWQRLIFSGFSVRGFLAPLTKSLRFFPNLRALYLDKLNMDEHDLRGLLESFQFIPNLCGLNLSGNPLGRAVTSIVPHVINLPNLHWLVIKQTGSEEDLNHVRETIKQAKPYIRLIWA
;
A
#
# COMPACT_ATOMS: atom_id res chain seq x y z
N MET A 1 -13.08 19.68 40.37
CA MET A 1 -13.65 19.64 39.02
C MET A 1 -12.72 20.46 38.13
N GLN A 2 -11.87 19.82 37.33
CA GLN A 2 -11.07 20.51 36.32
C GLN A 2 -11.95 20.74 35.08
N VAL A 3 -12.00 21.97 34.58
CA VAL A 3 -12.67 22.31 33.33
C VAL A 3 -11.57 22.52 32.30
N GLU A 4 -11.44 21.60 31.36
CA GLU A 4 -10.50 21.68 30.24
C GLU A 4 -11.21 22.33 29.04
N ILE A 5 -10.62 23.38 28.46
CA ILE A 5 -11.14 24.04 27.26
C ILE A 5 -10.51 23.35 26.04
N THR A 6 -11.25 22.48 25.36
CA THR A 6 -10.74 21.65 24.24
C THR A 6 -10.86 22.30 22.84
N GLY A 7 -11.21 23.59 22.78
CA GLY A 7 -11.49 24.33 21.54
C GLY A 7 -12.82 23.93 20.89
N PHE A 8 -13.05 24.38 19.65
CA PHE A 8 -14.21 23.98 18.86
C PHE A 8 -14.11 22.52 18.42
N ASP A 9 -15.21 21.78 18.55
CA ASP A 9 -15.40 20.57 17.79
C ASP A 9 -15.81 20.87 16.33
N VAL A 10 -16.04 19.82 15.54
CA VAL A 10 -16.43 19.96 14.12
C VAL A 10 -17.75 20.70 13.97
N SER A 11 -18.71 20.45 14.87
CA SER A 11 -20.04 21.04 14.85
C SER A 11 -19.99 22.52 15.24
N ASP A 12 -19.24 22.86 16.28
CA ASP A 12 -18.97 24.22 16.73
C ASP A 12 -18.28 25.04 15.66
N SER A 13 -17.26 24.46 15.00
CA SER A 13 -16.53 25.10 13.91
C SER A 13 -17.45 25.43 12.74
N LYS A 14 -18.30 24.49 12.31
CA LYS A 14 -19.30 24.73 11.25
C LYS A 14 -20.34 25.77 11.67
N ALA A 15 -20.84 25.68 12.90
CA ALA A 15 -21.80 26.65 13.43
C ALA A 15 -21.22 28.07 13.49
N PHE A 16 -19.93 28.19 13.85
CA PHE A 16 -19.20 29.46 13.82
C PHE A 16 -19.01 29.97 12.38
N MET A 17 -18.61 29.10 11.45
CA MET A 17 -18.45 29.46 10.03
C MET A 17 -19.76 29.98 9.43
N ARG A 18 -20.90 29.33 9.71
CA ARG A 18 -22.24 29.81 9.28
C ARG A 18 -22.52 31.24 9.70
N LYS A 19 -22.23 31.58 10.95
CA LYS A 19 -22.42 32.94 11.49
C LYS A 19 -21.53 34.00 10.82
N MET A 20 -20.46 33.60 10.13
CA MET A 20 -19.47 34.52 9.57
C MET A 20 -19.51 34.64 8.05
N LEU A 21 -20.01 33.61 7.37
CA LEU A 21 -20.07 33.52 5.91
C LEU A 21 -21.47 33.75 5.33
N ASP A 22 -22.53 33.59 6.14
CA ASP A 22 -23.94 33.82 5.78
C ASP A 22 -24.45 33.04 4.53
N ASP A 23 -23.73 31.99 4.09
CA ASP A 23 -24.08 31.08 2.99
C ASP A 23 -23.58 29.65 3.31
N GLU A 24 -24.50 28.67 3.37
CA GLU A 24 -24.18 27.28 3.70
C GLU A 24 -23.24 26.64 2.66
N THR A 25 -23.35 27.05 1.39
CA THR A 25 -22.50 26.52 0.32
C THR A 25 -21.04 26.93 0.52
N GLU A 26 -20.80 28.19 0.88
CA GLU A 26 -19.45 28.69 1.16
C GLU A 26 -18.88 28.12 2.46
N VAL A 27 -19.72 27.81 3.46
CA VAL A 27 -19.31 27.10 4.68
C VAL A 27 -18.80 25.69 4.35
N ASP A 28 -19.55 24.91 3.58
CA ASP A 28 -19.13 23.57 3.19
C ASP A 28 -17.90 23.59 2.28
N ASN A 29 -17.80 24.57 1.38
CA ASN A 29 -16.61 24.75 0.54
C ASN A 29 -15.36 25.06 1.37
N LEU A 30 -15.43 25.99 2.34
CA LEU A 30 -14.31 26.30 3.22
C LEU A 30 -13.94 25.08 4.08
N PHE A 31 -14.93 24.38 4.63
CA PHE A 31 -14.70 23.19 5.45
C PHE A 31 -14.00 22.08 4.66
N GLN A 32 -14.47 21.81 3.43
CA GLN A 32 -13.87 20.84 2.52
C GLN A 32 -12.45 21.25 2.11
N PHE A 33 -12.23 22.55 1.88
CA PHE A 33 -10.91 23.09 1.57
C PHE A 33 -9.92 22.88 2.72
N LEU A 34 -10.31 23.16 3.97
CA LEU A 34 -9.47 22.92 5.15
C LEU A 34 -9.18 21.44 5.36
N SER A 35 -10.16 20.55 5.11
CA SER A 35 -9.99 19.09 5.14
C SER A 35 -8.95 18.61 4.12
N THR A 36 -9.12 19.02 2.86
CA THR A 36 -8.24 18.61 1.75
C THR A 36 -6.79 19.03 1.97
N ASN A 37 -6.57 20.15 2.65
CA ASN A 37 -5.23 20.67 2.96
C ASN A 37 -4.72 20.32 4.37
N LYS A 38 -5.38 19.42 5.11
CA LYS A 38 -5.00 18.98 6.46
C LYS A 38 -4.88 20.12 7.49
N MET A 39 -5.80 21.08 7.46
CA MET A 39 -5.82 22.26 8.35
C MET A 39 -6.98 22.24 9.36
N GLN A 40 -7.66 21.11 9.54
CA GLN A 40 -8.83 21.01 10.42
C GLN A 40 -8.49 21.31 11.88
N ASP A 41 -7.32 20.87 12.36
CA ASP A 41 -6.92 21.10 13.75
C ASP A 41 -6.72 22.58 14.06
N LEU A 42 -6.21 23.37 13.10
CA LEU A 42 -6.11 24.83 13.24
C LEU A 42 -7.50 25.46 13.41
N ALA A 43 -8.51 24.95 12.69
CA ALA A 43 -9.87 25.46 12.76
C ALA A 43 -10.60 25.12 14.07
N ARG A 44 -10.01 24.30 14.95
CA ARG A 44 -10.49 24.11 16.33
C ARG A 44 -10.23 25.34 17.21
N VAL A 45 -9.26 26.19 16.83
CA VAL A 45 -8.95 27.42 17.55
C VAL A 45 -9.85 28.54 17.02
N PRO A 46 -10.77 29.11 17.83
CA PRO A 46 -11.78 30.06 17.34
C PRO A 46 -11.21 31.27 16.58
N LEU A 47 -10.04 31.77 17.01
CA LEU A 47 -9.35 32.89 16.37
C LEU A 47 -8.83 32.53 14.96
N LEU A 48 -8.40 31.27 14.77
CA LEU A 48 -7.93 30.79 13.47
C LEU A 48 -9.12 30.45 12.56
N THR A 49 -10.21 29.90 13.10
CA THR A 49 -11.48 29.75 12.38
C THR A 49 -11.95 31.10 11.84
N LEU A 50 -11.89 32.16 12.67
CA LEU A 50 -12.18 33.52 12.27
C LEU A 50 -11.28 34.00 11.13
N PHE A 51 -9.96 33.80 11.25
CA PHE A 51 -9.00 34.15 10.21
C PHE A 51 -9.36 33.51 8.86
N PHE A 52 -9.66 32.21 8.85
CA PHE A 52 -10.06 31.49 7.64
C PHE A 52 -11.37 32.03 7.06
N CYS A 53 -12.40 32.26 7.88
CA CYS A 53 -13.66 32.84 7.42
C CYS A 53 -13.46 34.22 6.79
N LEU A 54 -12.65 35.08 7.40
CA LEU A 54 -12.40 36.44 6.91
C LEU A 54 -11.66 36.44 5.57
N LEU A 55 -10.63 35.60 5.42
CA LEU A 55 -9.89 35.47 4.16
C LEU A 55 -10.74 34.82 3.09
N TRP A 56 -11.48 33.76 3.42
CA TRP A 56 -12.36 33.07 2.47
C TRP A 56 -13.42 34.03 1.90
N ARG A 57 -13.99 34.89 2.74
CA ARG A 57 -15.01 35.86 2.33
C ARG A 57 -14.47 37.03 1.51
N LYS A 58 -13.24 37.50 1.79
CA LYS A 58 -12.71 38.76 1.22
C LYS A 58 -11.64 38.58 0.15
N GLU A 59 -10.85 37.51 0.23
CA GLU A 59 -9.64 37.30 -0.57
C GLU A 59 -9.43 35.78 -0.84
N LYS A 60 -10.47 35.09 -1.32
CA LYS A 60 -10.51 33.62 -1.53
C LYS A 60 -9.35 33.12 -2.39
N GLU A 61 -9.08 33.78 -3.52
CA GLU A 61 -7.99 33.42 -4.43
C GLU A 61 -6.63 33.52 -3.76
N LYS A 62 -6.44 34.54 -2.91
CA LYS A 62 -5.20 34.74 -2.17
C LYS A 62 -5.01 33.67 -1.10
N LEU A 63 -6.07 33.22 -0.43
CA LEU A 63 -5.98 32.09 0.50
C LEU A 63 -5.55 30.81 -0.23
N ILE A 64 -6.14 30.54 -1.41
CA ILE A 64 -5.75 29.41 -2.27
C ILE A 64 -4.27 29.51 -2.67
N GLU A 65 -3.78 30.71 -2.98
CA GLU A 65 -2.37 30.93 -3.32
C GLU A 65 -1.44 30.75 -2.11
N ILE A 66 -1.78 31.33 -0.96
CA ILE A 66 -0.94 31.32 0.25
C ILE A 66 -0.80 29.91 0.81
N VAL A 67 -1.85 29.08 0.76
CA VAL A 67 -1.84 27.70 1.27
C VAL A 67 -0.86 26.80 0.51
N LYS A 68 -0.44 27.17 -0.71
CA LYS A 68 0.62 26.47 -1.45
C LYS A 68 1.97 26.50 -0.71
N SER A 69 2.17 27.43 0.22
CA SER A 69 3.36 27.50 1.07
C SER A 69 2.97 27.59 2.54
N LYS A 70 3.29 26.54 3.30
CA LYS A 70 3.05 26.47 4.74
C LYS A 70 3.64 27.70 5.46
N THR A 71 4.87 28.09 5.16
CA THR A 71 5.50 29.27 5.77
C THR A 71 4.76 30.57 5.43
N LYS A 72 4.28 30.76 4.19
CA LYS A 72 3.48 31.94 3.82
C LYS A 72 2.16 31.98 4.58
N LEU A 73 1.50 30.84 4.75
CA LEU A 73 0.26 30.74 5.52
C LEU A 73 0.48 31.14 6.99
N TYR A 74 1.49 30.56 7.64
CA TYR A 74 1.76 30.85 9.04
C TYR A 74 2.22 32.29 9.27
N ARG A 75 2.99 32.87 8.33
CA ARG A 75 3.32 34.29 8.33
C ARG A 75 2.03 35.14 8.23
N ALA A 76 1.09 34.77 7.36
CA ALA A 76 -0.18 35.47 7.24
C ALA A 76 -1.06 35.35 8.50
N ILE A 77 -1.07 34.18 9.16
CA ILE A 77 -1.77 33.95 10.43
C ILE A 77 -1.19 34.85 11.52
N VAL A 78 0.13 34.80 11.76
CA VAL A 78 0.79 35.61 12.79
C VAL A 78 0.56 37.09 12.51
N ARG A 79 0.75 37.55 11.27
CA ARG A 79 0.48 38.94 10.90
C ARG A 79 -0.97 39.35 11.16
N HIS A 80 -1.93 38.46 10.91
CA HIS A 80 -3.34 38.74 11.20
C HIS A 80 -3.61 38.87 12.70
N ILE A 81 -3.02 37.99 13.53
CA ILE A 81 -3.14 38.06 14.98
C ILE A 81 -2.59 39.39 15.50
N LEU A 82 -1.40 39.80 15.03
CA LEU A 82 -0.78 41.09 15.37
C LEU A 82 -1.64 42.29 14.91
N GLN A 83 -2.25 42.21 13.72
CA GLN A 83 -3.11 43.29 13.23
C GLN A 83 -4.43 43.38 14.00
N TYR A 84 -5.00 42.25 14.38
CA TYR A 84 -6.23 42.18 15.16
C TYR A 84 -6.01 42.75 16.57
N SER A 85 -4.90 42.42 17.22
CA SER A 85 -4.55 42.97 18.54
C SER A 85 -4.36 44.50 18.50
N HIS A 86 -3.68 45.03 17.49
CA HIS A 86 -3.49 46.48 17.34
C HIS A 86 -4.80 47.26 17.15
N ARG A 87 -5.70 46.75 16.32
CA ARG A 87 -7.00 47.40 16.04
C ARG A 87 -7.90 47.47 17.27
N LYS A 88 -7.78 46.51 18.19
CA LYS A 88 -8.61 46.46 19.41
C LYS A 88 -8.18 47.49 20.46
N HIS A 89 -6.93 47.96 20.43
CA HIS A 89 -6.34 48.82 21.47
C HIS A 89 -5.89 50.21 20.99
N SER A 90 -5.76 50.45 19.68
CA SER A 90 -5.51 51.79 19.13
C SER A 90 -6.34 52.04 17.86
N PRO A 91 -7.62 52.45 18.00
CA PRO A 91 -8.54 52.61 16.87
C PRO A 91 -8.20 53.76 15.92
N ILE A 92 -7.27 54.65 16.30
CA ILE A 92 -7.11 55.98 15.71
C ILE A 92 -6.03 56.03 14.61
N GLN A 93 -5.19 55.00 14.46
CA GLN A 93 -4.18 54.95 13.39
C GLN A 93 -4.38 53.73 12.47
N VAL A 94 -4.83 53.98 11.24
CA VAL A 94 -4.74 53.02 10.13
C VAL A 94 -3.30 53.02 9.60
N CYS A 95 -2.36 52.55 10.42
CA CYS A 95 -1.01 52.28 9.95
C CYS A 95 -0.99 50.90 9.29
N LYS A 96 -0.41 50.79 8.09
CA LYS A 96 0.01 49.49 7.55
C LYS A 96 1.03 48.92 8.52
N VAL A 97 0.62 47.91 9.28
CA VAL A 97 1.49 47.20 10.22
C VAL A 97 2.51 46.39 9.41
N ASN A 98 3.78 46.80 9.45
CA ASN A 98 4.91 46.07 8.87
C ASN A 98 5.50 45.11 9.91
N GLU A 99 5.98 43.94 9.47
CA GLU A 99 6.58 42.90 10.34
C GLU A 99 7.80 43.44 11.11
N GLU A 100 8.53 44.40 10.53
CA GLU A 100 9.68 45.10 11.12
C GLU A 100 9.37 45.74 12.49
N ASN A 101 8.13 46.20 12.71
CA ASN A 101 7.73 46.82 13.98
C ASN A 101 7.60 45.79 15.13
N TYR A 102 7.49 44.49 14.82
CA TYR A 102 7.31 43.41 15.81
C TYR A 102 8.46 42.42 15.78
N GLU A 103 9.47 42.61 14.93
CA GLU A 103 10.55 41.64 14.75
C GLU A 103 11.27 41.38 16.07
N GLU A 104 11.51 42.42 16.87
CA GLU A 104 12.11 42.30 18.20
C GLU A 104 11.22 41.50 19.16
N ILE A 105 9.91 41.79 19.20
CA ILE A 105 8.96 41.10 20.09
C ILE A 105 8.76 39.64 19.64
N LEU A 106 8.63 39.38 18.35
CA LEU A 106 8.52 38.02 17.79
C LEU A 106 9.80 37.22 18.01
N THR A 107 10.96 37.88 18.00
CA THR A 107 12.24 37.25 18.37
C THR A 107 12.22 36.80 19.83
N GLU A 108 11.81 37.69 20.74
CA GLU A 108 11.71 37.38 22.18
C GLU A 108 10.71 36.24 22.45
N ILE A 109 9.54 36.27 21.82
CA ILE A 109 8.55 35.19 21.89
C ILE A 109 9.11 33.89 21.29
N GLY A 110 9.78 33.98 20.14
CA GLY A 110 10.35 32.83 19.46
C GLY A 110 11.45 32.13 20.26
N LYS A 111 12.22 32.88 21.07
CA LYS A 111 13.19 32.30 22.01
C LYS A 111 12.52 31.45 23.08
N VAL A 112 11.41 31.93 23.65
CA VAL A 112 10.58 31.17 24.60
C VAL A 112 9.99 29.94 23.93
N ALA A 113 9.47 30.10 22.71
CA ALA A 113 8.90 29.02 21.93
C ALA A 113 9.90 27.88 21.71
N LEU A 114 11.13 28.22 21.28
CA LEU A 114 12.21 27.25 21.09
C LEU A 114 12.62 26.58 22.40
N THR A 115 12.80 27.35 23.47
CA THR A 115 13.19 26.81 24.80
C THR A 115 12.16 25.80 25.31
N GLY A 116 10.86 26.09 25.15
CA GLY A 116 9.80 25.15 25.51
C GLY A 116 9.83 23.88 24.66
N LEU A 117 10.01 24.01 23.34
CA LEU A 117 10.09 22.84 22.44
C LEU A 117 11.27 21.93 22.77
N LEU A 118 12.46 22.49 23.07
CA LEU A 118 13.64 21.71 23.44
C LEU A 118 13.44 20.91 24.74
N LYS A 119 12.65 21.44 25.69
CA LYS A 119 12.32 20.75 26.95
C LYS A 119 11.13 19.80 26.85
N GLY A 120 10.36 19.86 25.77
CA GLY A 120 9.06 19.18 25.65
C GLY A 120 7.92 19.87 26.41
N ASP A 121 8.13 21.10 26.87
CA ASP A 121 7.16 21.88 27.63
C ASP A 121 6.26 22.70 26.69
N LEU A 122 4.97 22.34 26.61
CA LEU A 122 3.96 23.10 25.86
C LEU A 122 3.23 24.15 26.73
N VAL A 123 3.40 24.05 28.05
CA VAL A 123 2.82 24.94 29.05
C VAL A 123 3.94 25.41 29.98
N PHE A 124 4.05 26.71 30.19
CA PHE A 124 5.12 27.32 30.97
C PHE A 124 4.60 28.48 31.82
N GLU A 125 5.34 28.88 32.85
CA GLU A 125 4.92 29.97 33.74
C GLU A 125 4.89 31.32 33.01
N TYR A 126 3.90 32.16 33.30
CA TYR A 126 3.83 33.54 32.79
C TYR A 126 5.10 34.34 33.12
N GLY A 127 5.72 34.00 34.27
CA GLY A 127 7.01 34.49 34.73
C GLY A 127 8.22 34.14 33.84
N GLN A 128 8.05 33.33 32.80
CA GLN A 128 9.10 33.02 31.82
C GLN A 128 9.01 33.89 30.56
N LEU A 129 7.89 34.62 30.34
CA LEU A 129 7.79 35.57 29.24
C LEU A 129 8.70 36.78 29.49
N PRO A 130 9.44 37.30 28.49
CA PRO A 130 10.25 38.50 28.64
C PRO A 130 9.41 39.72 29.07
N GLU A 131 9.98 40.64 29.85
CA GLU A 131 9.26 41.84 30.34
C GLU A 131 8.62 42.65 29.21
N LYS A 132 9.33 42.76 28.07
CA LYS A 132 8.84 43.41 26.84
C LYS A 132 7.55 42.78 26.30
N VAL A 133 7.36 41.47 26.48
CA VAL A 133 6.15 40.75 26.06
C VAL A 133 5.03 40.91 27.08
N ARG A 134 5.36 40.89 28.38
CA ARG A 134 4.37 41.05 29.48
C ARG A 134 3.67 42.41 29.47
N GLY A 135 4.36 43.45 29.00
CA GLY A 135 3.79 44.79 28.82
C GLY A 135 2.72 44.86 27.71
N GLU A 136 2.72 43.89 26.79
CA GLU A 136 1.86 43.89 25.60
C GLU A 136 0.69 42.92 25.74
N ARG A 137 -0.26 43.23 26.65
CA ARG A 137 -1.46 42.41 26.91
C ARG A 137 -2.24 42.04 25.63
N SER A 138 -2.21 42.91 24.63
CA SER A 138 -2.88 42.70 23.34
C SER A 138 -2.29 41.54 22.53
N LEU A 139 -0.96 41.34 22.60
CA LEU A 139 -0.24 40.25 21.96
C LEU A 139 -0.42 38.94 22.71
N ILE A 140 -0.48 39.02 24.04
CA ILE A 140 -0.67 37.86 24.92
C ILE A 140 -1.98 37.15 24.60
N VAL A 141 -3.08 37.90 24.48
CA VAL A 141 -4.42 37.34 24.18
C VAL A 141 -4.52 36.78 22.77
N GLY A 142 -3.65 37.20 21.84
CA GLY A 142 -3.67 36.76 20.45
C GLY A 142 -2.85 35.49 20.17
N LEU A 143 -1.73 35.32 20.87
CA LEU A 143 -0.78 34.23 20.62
C LEU A 143 -0.77 33.16 21.73
N PHE A 144 -1.32 33.47 22.90
CA PHE A 144 -1.27 32.59 24.07
C PHE A 144 -2.65 32.30 24.66
N GLN A 145 -2.75 31.16 25.33
CA GLN A 145 -3.85 30.77 26.20
C GLN A 145 -3.35 30.83 27.64
N LEU A 146 -4.07 31.56 28.50
CA LEU A 146 -3.78 31.67 29.93
C LEU A 146 -4.63 30.65 30.69
N SER A 147 -4.02 29.97 31.65
CA SER A 147 -4.66 28.99 32.52
C SER A 147 -4.14 29.14 33.95
N GLU A 148 -5.02 28.99 34.94
CA GLU A 148 -4.62 28.99 36.36
C GLU A 148 -4.33 27.56 36.82
N TYR A 149 -3.14 27.33 37.37
CA TYR A 149 -2.80 26.05 37.98
C TYR A 149 -3.28 26.03 39.43
N VAL A 150 -4.33 25.24 39.71
CA VAL A 150 -5.05 25.25 40.99
C VAL A 150 -4.34 24.49 42.14
N PRO A 151 -3.48 23.46 41.95
CA PRO A 151 -2.91 22.71 43.07
C PRO A 151 -1.51 23.18 43.51
N SER A 152 -1.26 24.49 43.62
CA SER A 152 -0.05 25.06 44.27
C SER A 152 -0.42 26.02 45.41
N LEU A 153 0.45 26.16 46.42
CA LEU A 153 0.26 27.04 47.58
C LEU A 153 0.13 28.53 47.22
N GLU A 154 0.60 28.92 46.03
CA GLU A 154 0.38 30.22 45.40
C GLU A 154 -0.19 29.99 44.00
N PRO A 155 -1.26 30.71 43.57
CA PRO A 155 -1.77 30.62 42.21
C PRO A 155 -0.69 30.99 41.21
N MET A 156 -0.27 30.02 40.39
CA MET A 156 0.68 30.26 39.29
C MET A 156 -0.08 30.39 37.97
N GLU A 157 0.09 31.54 37.32
CA GLU A 157 -0.45 31.78 35.98
C GLU A 157 0.41 31.03 34.96
N MET A 158 -0.18 30.02 34.34
CA MET A 158 0.44 29.20 33.31
C MET A 158 -0.03 29.65 31.94
N VAL A 159 0.87 29.54 30.96
CA VAL A 159 0.69 30.03 29.61
C VAL A 159 1.05 28.94 28.62
N SER A 160 0.25 28.80 27.57
CA SER A 160 0.56 27.97 26.40
C SER A 160 0.34 28.75 25.11
N PHE A 161 0.94 28.32 24.00
CA PHE A 161 0.63 28.90 22.70
C PHE A 161 -0.76 28.44 22.23
N ILE A 162 -1.49 29.29 21.50
CA ILE A 162 -2.84 28.96 21.00
C ILE A 162 -2.88 27.70 20.10
N HIS A 163 -1.73 27.29 19.55
CA HIS A 163 -1.55 26.03 18.85
C HIS A 163 -0.07 25.66 18.78
N LYS A 164 0.27 24.36 18.91
CA LYS A 164 1.66 23.86 18.84
C LYS A 164 2.39 24.31 17.57
N SER A 165 1.73 24.25 16.41
CA SER A 165 2.37 24.67 15.16
C SER A 165 2.67 26.17 15.08
N ILE A 166 2.00 27.01 15.88
CA ILE A 166 2.31 28.44 15.98
C ILE A 166 3.57 28.62 16.85
N GLN A 167 3.71 27.85 17.92
CA GLN A 167 4.96 27.75 18.68
C GLN A 167 6.13 27.33 17.78
N GLU A 168 5.95 26.28 16.98
CA GLU A 168 6.98 25.78 16.03
C GLU A 168 7.37 26.84 14.98
N PHE A 169 6.39 27.59 14.45
CA PHE A 169 6.67 28.69 13.53
C PHE A 169 7.46 29.83 14.18
N LEU A 170 7.12 30.22 15.41
CA LEU A 170 7.82 31.27 16.15
C LEU A 170 9.22 30.85 16.59
N ALA A 171 9.40 29.58 16.96
CA ALA A 171 10.72 28.99 17.19
C ALA A 171 11.58 29.06 15.91
N ALA A 172 11.02 28.65 14.76
CA ALA A 172 11.69 28.75 13.47
C ALA A 172 12.04 30.20 13.10
N TRP A 173 11.19 31.17 13.45
CA TRP A 173 11.48 32.60 13.30
C TRP A 173 12.72 33.01 14.08
N TYR A 174 12.77 32.70 15.37
CA TYR A 174 13.93 32.99 16.22
C TYR A 174 15.21 32.35 15.68
N ILE A 175 15.16 31.06 15.31
CA ILE A 175 16.30 30.36 14.73
C ILE A 175 16.77 31.05 13.45
N THR A 176 15.85 31.38 12.56
CA THR A 176 16.19 31.95 11.26
C THR A 176 16.87 33.32 11.36
N TYR A 177 16.41 34.17 12.27
CA TYR A 177 16.89 35.56 12.35
C TYR A 177 17.93 35.80 13.45
N ARG A 178 18.13 34.86 14.39
CA ARG A 178 19.16 34.98 15.45
C ARG A 178 20.20 33.87 15.41
N CYS A 179 19.80 32.61 15.36
CA CYS A 179 20.72 31.47 15.46
C CYS A 179 21.48 31.20 14.15
N VAL A 180 20.78 31.24 13.00
CA VAL A 180 21.37 30.97 11.69
C VAL A 180 22.48 31.96 11.34
N PRO A 181 22.35 33.28 11.60
CA PRO A 181 23.47 34.23 11.46
C PRO A 181 24.69 33.90 12.33
N GLU A 182 24.49 33.28 13.50
CA GLU A 182 25.55 32.78 14.39
C GLU A 182 26.06 31.39 13.97
N GLY A 183 25.46 30.78 12.94
CA GLY A 183 25.92 29.54 12.35
C GLY A 183 25.34 28.26 12.97
N ASN A 184 24.24 28.32 13.71
CA ASN A 184 23.58 27.17 14.35
C ASN A 184 22.03 27.18 14.19
N LEU A 185 21.36 26.10 14.61
CA LEU A 185 19.91 25.91 14.62
C LEU A 185 19.33 25.99 16.04
N GLY A 186 19.99 26.73 16.93
CA GLY A 186 19.49 27.03 18.26
C GLY A 186 19.43 25.82 19.20
N GLY A 187 20.33 24.84 19.02
CA GLY A 187 20.42 23.65 19.87
C GLY A 187 19.55 22.48 19.41
N ILE A 188 18.76 22.66 18.34
CA ILE A 188 18.03 21.55 17.70
C ILE A 188 19.01 20.47 17.23
N GLU A 189 20.23 20.83 16.82
CA GLU A 189 21.21 19.86 16.35
C GLU A 189 21.55 18.78 17.38
N GLU A 190 21.52 19.13 18.67
CA GLU A 190 21.75 18.21 19.78
C GLU A 190 20.53 17.34 20.11
N HIS A 191 19.33 17.83 19.79
CA HIS A 191 18.04 17.18 20.06
C HIS A 191 17.50 16.41 18.84
N ALA A 192 18.17 16.53 17.70
CA ALA A 192 17.85 15.82 16.46
C ALA A 192 19.08 15.12 15.85
N PRO A 193 19.78 14.24 16.59
CA PRO A 193 20.97 13.54 16.09
C PRO A 193 20.65 12.44 15.07
N THR A 194 19.42 11.90 15.08
CA THR A 194 18.96 10.85 14.15
C THR A 194 17.87 11.36 13.19
N LEU A 195 17.54 10.57 12.16
CA LEU A 195 16.47 10.89 11.22
C LEU A 195 15.08 10.79 11.89
N GLU A 196 14.88 9.82 12.78
CA GLU A 196 13.64 9.71 13.56
C GLU A 196 13.44 10.93 14.46
N ASP A 197 14.51 11.41 15.11
CA ASP A 197 14.44 12.63 15.93
C ASP A 197 14.15 13.86 15.06
N CYS A 198 14.71 13.93 13.84
CA CYS A 198 14.42 15.01 12.89
C CYS A 198 12.93 15.08 12.50
N GLU A 199 12.17 13.98 12.57
CA GLU A 199 10.73 13.99 12.29
C GLU A 199 9.96 14.83 13.32
N ALA A 200 10.36 14.79 14.59
CA ALA A 200 9.74 15.59 15.64
C ALA A 200 9.91 17.11 15.40
N TRP A 201 10.95 17.49 14.65
CA TRP A 201 11.29 18.87 14.29
C TRP A 201 10.89 19.25 12.86
N GLU A 202 10.19 18.37 12.13
CA GLU A 202 9.83 18.55 10.71
C GLU A 202 9.23 19.93 10.43
N ASN A 203 8.27 20.36 11.25
CA ASN A 203 7.59 21.64 11.08
C ASN A 203 8.55 22.82 11.23
N VAL A 204 9.42 22.78 12.24
CA VAL A 204 10.41 23.84 12.50
C VAL A 204 11.39 23.94 11.34
N PHE A 205 11.92 22.81 10.87
CA PHE A 205 12.80 22.76 9.70
C PHE A 205 12.14 23.30 8.43
N GLN A 206 10.89 22.90 8.15
CA GLN A 206 10.13 23.44 7.01
C GLN A 206 9.97 24.96 7.09
N PHE A 207 9.67 25.48 8.29
CA PHE A 207 9.51 26.91 8.49
C PHE A 207 10.83 27.65 8.31
N ILE A 208 11.95 27.19 8.89
CA ILE A 208 13.28 27.79 8.71
C ILE A 208 13.63 27.87 7.22
N CYS A 209 13.43 26.77 6.48
CA CYS A 209 13.69 26.71 5.05
C CYS A 209 12.85 27.71 4.25
N GLY A 210 11.57 27.89 4.62
CA GLY A 210 10.69 28.84 3.95
C GLY A 210 10.88 30.29 4.38
N LEU A 211 11.54 30.56 5.51
CA LEU A 211 11.81 31.91 6.02
C LEU A 211 13.10 32.50 5.43
N SER A 212 14.14 31.69 5.20
CA SER A 212 15.44 32.16 4.70
C SER A 212 16.22 31.10 3.93
N ASP A 213 16.84 31.53 2.82
CA ASP A 213 17.78 30.69 2.05
C ASP A 213 18.97 30.22 2.91
N ASN A 214 19.52 31.09 3.77
CA ASN A 214 20.61 30.71 4.68
C ASN A 214 20.14 29.73 5.76
N GLY A 215 18.88 29.86 6.20
CA GLY A 215 18.25 28.89 7.09
C GLY A 215 18.13 27.52 6.43
N ALA A 216 17.68 27.49 5.17
CA ALA A 216 17.63 26.26 4.38
C ALA A 216 19.02 25.62 4.23
N VAL A 217 20.07 26.40 3.96
CA VAL A 217 21.46 25.87 3.94
C VAL A 217 21.78 25.18 5.26
N LYS A 218 21.52 25.83 6.39
CA LYS A 218 21.87 25.31 7.71
C LYS A 218 21.12 24.03 8.07
N VAL A 219 19.82 23.95 7.76
CA VAL A 219 19.02 22.73 7.92
C VAL A 219 19.58 21.58 7.07
N LEU A 220 19.94 21.85 5.82
CA LEU A 220 20.50 20.83 4.93
C LEU A 220 21.90 20.37 5.38
N GLU A 221 22.74 21.26 5.93
CA GLU A 221 24.01 20.90 6.56
C GLU A 221 23.79 19.94 7.75
N HIS A 222 22.81 20.23 8.61
CA HIS A 222 22.47 19.36 9.75
C HIS A 222 22.00 17.98 9.28
N LEU A 223 21.03 17.91 8.37
CA LEU A 223 20.56 16.65 7.79
C LEU A 223 21.67 15.86 7.09
N THR A 224 22.65 16.55 6.49
CA THR A 224 23.84 15.91 5.93
C THR A 224 24.72 15.30 7.02
N SER A 225 24.92 15.99 8.14
CA SER A 225 25.65 15.47 9.30
C SER A 225 24.98 14.23 9.89
N VAL A 226 23.65 14.26 10.04
CA VAL A 226 22.84 13.11 10.49
C VAL A 226 23.06 11.91 9.57
N ARG A 227 22.94 12.11 8.25
CA ARG A 227 23.18 11.06 7.24
C ARG A 227 24.61 10.50 7.30
N ILE A 228 25.63 11.35 7.45
CA ILE A 228 27.03 10.91 7.51
C ILE A 228 27.29 10.08 8.78
N SER A 229 26.61 10.42 9.87
CA SER A 229 26.78 9.78 11.18
C SER A 229 26.10 8.41 11.26
N ASP A 230 25.10 8.15 10.40
CA ASP A 230 24.40 6.87 10.32
C ASP A 230 24.68 6.14 8.98
N PRO A 231 25.49 5.06 8.98
CA PRO A 231 25.79 4.28 7.78
C PRO A 231 24.55 3.65 7.11
N THR A 232 23.46 3.42 7.85
CA THR A 232 22.22 2.84 7.30
C THR A 232 21.45 3.84 6.45
N LEU A 233 21.63 5.14 6.70
CA LEU A 233 21.05 6.24 5.91
C LEU A 233 21.92 6.63 4.72
N ASP A 234 23.14 6.09 4.61
CA ASP A 234 24.00 6.27 3.44
C ASP A 234 23.53 5.37 2.28
N LEU A 235 22.42 5.77 1.66
CA LEU A 235 21.81 5.11 0.51
C LEU A 235 22.78 4.86 -0.66
N SER A 236 23.92 5.56 -0.71
CA SER A 236 24.99 5.34 -1.70
C SER A 236 25.81 4.07 -1.46
N LYS A 237 25.73 3.51 -0.24
CA LYS A 237 26.39 2.27 0.21
C LYS A 237 25.42 1.12 0.45
N ILE A 238 24.11 1.35 0.37
CA ILE A 238 23.12 0.27 0.35
C ILE A 238 23.28 -0.48 -0.97
N ILE A 239 24.22 -1.42 -0.97
CA ILE A 239 24.08 -2.64 -1.76
C ILE A 239 22.87 -3.33 -1.13
N PRO A 240 21.80 -3.65 -1.88
CA PRO A 240 20.70 -4.43 -1.30
C PRO A 240 21.28 -5.77 -0.86
N ASP A 241 21.52 -5.91 0.45
CA ASP A 241 22.06 -7.12 1.05
C ASP A 241 20.88 -8.07 1.28
N LEU A 242 20.94 -9.21 0.62
CA LEU A 242 19.79 -9.77 -0.09
C LEU A 242 19.20 -11.03 0.57
N GLU A 243 19.42 -11.22 1.86
CA GLU A 243 19.17 -12.51 2.54
C GLU A 243 18.11 -12.47 3.65
N ASN A 244 17.63 -11.29 4.10
CA ASN A 244 16.58 -11.21 5.11
C ASN A 244 15.31 -10.54 4.57
N GLU A 245 14.16 -11.21 4.73
CA GLU A 245 12.81 -10.71 4.43
C GLU A 245 12.34 -9.56 5.35
N THR A 246 13.26 -8.95 6.12
CA THR A 246 12.99 -7.84 7.03
C THR A 246 13.79 -6.61 6.64
N ASP A 247 13.56 -6.08 5.45
CA ASP A 247 14.12 -4.77 5.09
C ASP A 247 12.98 -3.76 4.91
N VAL A 248 12.99 -2.78 5.82
CA VAL A 248 12.31 -1.49 5.68
C VAL A 248 12.63 -0.98 4.27
N PRO A 249 11.62 -0.85 3.38
CA PRO A 249 11.85 -0.50 1.99
C PRO A 249 12.69 0.77 1.83
N LEU A 250 13.51 0.86 0.76
CA LEU A 250 14.11 2.13 0.30
C LEU A 250 13.05 3.25 0.14
N TYR A 251 11.78 2.86 -0.04
CA TYR A 251 10.61 3.72 -0.03
C TYR A 251 10.34 4.41 1.32
N ASP A 252 10.57 3.75 2.46
CA ASP A 252 10.35 4.33 3.79
C ASP A 252 11.44 5.37 4.10
N VAL A 253 12.72 5.04 3.86
CA VAL A 253 13.84 5.99 4.00
C VAL A 253 13.67 7.20 3.07
N THR A 254 13.26 6.99 1.81
CA THR A 254 12.99 8.11 0.89
C THR A 254 11.71 8.88 1.22
N ALA A 255 10.73 8.28 1.92
CA ALA A 255 9.54 8.95 2.40
C ALA A 255 9.84 9.93 3.54
N GLU A 256 10.79 9.61 4.41
CA GLU A 256 11.23 10.47 5.51
C GLU A 256 11.90 11.75 4.97
N TYR A 257 12.72 11.65 3.92
CA TYR A 257 13.28 12.83 3.23
C TYR A 257 12.26 13.63 2.38
N ARG A 258 11.05 13.10 2.06
CA ARG A 258 10.00 13.83 1.28
C ARG A 258 9.54 15.13 1.94
N ARG A 259 9.80 15.27 3.23
CA ARG A 259 9.20 16.25 4.12
C ARG A 259 9.91 17.62 4.06
N PHE A 260 11.15 17.69 3.59
CA PHE A 260 11.94 18.92 3.55
C PHE A 260 11.86 19.61 2.18
N LYS A 261 10.67 20.10 1.81
CA LYS A 261 10.46 20.84 0.54
C LYS A 261 11.12 22.22 0.59
N VAL A 262 12.29 22.37 -0.02
CA VAL A 262 12.91 23.69 -0.24
C VAL A 262 12.37 24.31 -1.52
N HIS A 263 11.64 25.43 -1.40
CA HIS A 263 11.13 26.22 -2.54
C HIS A 263 12.10 27.37 -2.90
N SER A 264 13.40 27.10 -3.05
CA SER A 264 14.32 28.16 -3.51
C SER A 264 15.58 27.67 -4.25
N LYS A 265 16.25 28.67 -4.83
CA LYS A 265 17.23 28.75 -5.93
C LYS A 265 18.25 27.60 -6.06
N ALA A 266 18.80 27.45 -7.28
CA ALA A 266 19.78 26.46 -7.72
C ALA A 266 20.96 26.13 -6.76
N LYS A 267 21.38 27.08 -5.91
CA LYS A 267 22.45 26.89 -4.93
C LYS A 267 22.07 25.89 -3.82
N LEU A 268 20.81 25.86 -3.40
CA LEU A 268 20.30 24.97 -2.35
C LEU A 268 20.10 23.53 -2.81
N LEU A 269 19.94 23.31 -4.12
CA LEU A 269 19.82 21.97 -4.70
C LEU A 269 21.10 21.14 -4.51
N SER A 270 22.29 21.76 -4.51
CA SER A 270 23.54 21.02 -4.22
C SER A 270 23.59 20.43 -2.81
N LEU A 271 23.17 21.23 -1.82
CA LEU A 271 23.11 20.83 -0.42
C LEU A 271 21.97 19.82 -0.19
N CYS A 272 20.85 19.99 -0.90
CA CYS A 272 19.77 19.01 -0.94
C CYS A 272 20.24 17.65 -1.48
N PHE A 273 21.05 17.64 -2.55
CA PHE A 273 21.65 16.39 -3.04
C PHE A 273 22.64 15.79 -2.04
N ASN A 274 23.44 16.60 -1.35
CA ASN A 274 24.38 16.09 -0.35
C ASN A 274 23.65 15.52 0.89
N CYS A 275 22.54 16.13 1.31
CA CYS A 275 21.79 15.68 2.48
C CYS A 275 21.01 14.38 2.20
N THR A 276 20.65 14.11 0.94
CA THR A 276 20.01 12.85 0.52
C THR A 276 20.99 11.80 0.01
N GLY A 277 22.31 12.04 0.08
CA GLY A 277 23.32 11.10 -0.41
C GLY A 277 23.38 10.96 -1.94
N GLY A 278 22.95 12.00 -2.66
CA GLY A 278 22.89 12.04 -4.12
C GLY A 278 21.59 11.47 -4.69
N PHE A 279 20.55 11.29 -3.86
CA PHE A 279 19.23 10.80 -4.27
C PHE A 279 18.27 11.96 -4.56
N VAL A 280 17.59 11.88 -5.69
CA VAL A 280 16.63 12.92 -6.11
C VAL A 280 15.31 12.29 -6.46
N LEU A 281 14.27 12.68 -5.72
CA LEU A 281 12.89 12.37 -6.07
C LEU A 281 12.37 13.46 -7.01
N VAL A 282 12.11 13.12 -8.27
CA VAL A 282 11.57 14.07 -9.23
C VAL A 282 10.05 14.06 -9.20
N THR A 283 9.46 15.19 -8.83
CA THR A 283 8.03 15.49 -9.02
C THR A 283 7.89 16.53 -10.14
N ASP A 284 6.70 16.68 -10.73
CA ASP A 284 6.46 17.62 -11.85
C ASP A 284 6.89 19.07 -11.52
N GLN A 285 6.85 19.46 -10.23
CA GLN A 285 7.29 20.78 -9.75
C GLN A 285 8.82 20.93 -9.64
N LEU A 286 9.56 19.84 -9.49
CA LEU A 286 11.03 19.85 -9.38
C LEU A 286 11.75 19.86 -10.74
N THR A 287 11.05 19.50 -11.82
CA THR A 287 11.63 19.43 -13.17
C THR A 287 12.15 20.78 -13.68
N GLU A 288 11.46 21.89 -13.38
CA GLU A 288 11.91 23.24 -13.75
C GLU A 288 13.13 23.69 -12.93
N LEU A 289 13.17 23.33 -11.64
CA LEU A 289 14.29 23.65 -10.74
C LEU A 289 15.55 22.86 -11.10
N LEU A 290 15.41 21.60 -11.53
CA LEU A 290 16.54 20.76 -11.97
C LEU A 290 17.23 21.29 -13.23
N GLN A 291 16.48 21.89 -14.17
CA GLN A 291 17.07 22.54 -15.35
C GLN A 291 17.95 23.74 -15.00
N GLN A 292 17.63 24.45 -13.91
CA GLN A 292 18.37 25.63 -13.45
C GLN A 292 19.64 25.25 -12.66
N ALA A 293 19.73 24.01 -12.16
CA ALA A 293 20.81 23.52 -11.30
C ALA A 293 21.91 22.71 -12.02
N LYS A 294 22.18 23.02 -13.30
CA LYS A 294 23.13 22.29 -14.18
C LYS A 294 24.48 21.93 -13.54
N LEU A 295 25.00 22.75 -12.62
CA LEU A 295 26.32 22.56 -11.99
C LEU A 295 26.36 21.48 -10.89
N CYS A 296 25.22 21.16 -10.27
CA CYS A 296 25.14 20.27 -9.10
C CYS A 296 24.92 18.80 -9.49
N LEU A 297 24.42 18.57 -10.71
CA LEU A 297 24.03 17.26 -11.24
C LEU A 297 25.22 16.33 -11.54
N LYS A 298 26.43 16.87 -11.69
CA LYS A 298 27.64 16.05 -11.92
C LYS A 298 27.95 15.08 -10.77
N PHE A 299 27.43 15.34 -9.57
CA PHE A 299 27.62 14.51 -8.39
C PHE A 299 26.46 13.53 -8.13
N LEU A 300 25.44 13.52 -8.99
CA LEU A 300 24.29 12.63 -8.82
C LEU A 300 24.71 11.17 -8.99
N THR A 301 24.50 10.37 -7.95
CA THR A 301 24.81 8.93 -7.92
C THR A 301 23.56 8.06 -8.00
N SER A 302 22.38 8.59 -7.67
CA SER A 302 21.13 7.84 -7.73
C SER A 302 19.96 8.73 -8.15
N LEU A 303 19.09 8.20 -9.01
CA LEU A 303 17.88 8.87 -9.47
C LEU A 303 16.67 7.99 -9.19
N SER A 304 15.66 8.52 -8.48
CA SER A 304 14.37 7.84 -8.30
C SER A 304 13.23 8.72 -8.82
N CYS A 305 12.46 8.21 -9.77
CA CYS A 305 11.36 8.93 -10.43
C CYS A 305 10.03 8.22 -10.21
N TRP A 306 9.10 8.91 -9.53
CA TRP A 306 7.81 8.31 -9.16
C TRP A 306 6.77 8.33 -10.28
N ARG A 307 6.80 9.38 -11.11
CA ARG A 307 5.94 9.53 -12.29
C ARG A 307 6.72 10.20 -13.41
N CYS A 308 7.02 9.44 -14.46
CA CYS A 308 7.44 9.97 -15.75
C CYS A 308 6.28 9.77 -16.73
N ARG A 309 5.25 10.64 -16.63
CA ARG A 309 4.01 10.52 -17.41
C ARG A 309 3.90 11.52 -18.56
N SER A 310 5.00 12.19 -18.88
CA SER A 310 5.03 13.07 -20.03
C SER A 310 6.38 12.99 -20.73
N ASN A 311 6.32 12.93 -22.06
CA ASN A 311 7.52 13.02 -22.91
C ASN A 311 8.35 14.27 -22.60
N GLN A 312 7.72 15.36 -22.15
CA GLN A 312 8.45 16.55 -21.73
C GLN A 312 9.25 16.30 -20.46
N THR A 313 8.66 15.70 -19.42
CA THR A 313 9.35 15.34 -18.17
C THR A 313 10.52 14.39 -18.45
N GLY A 314 10.31 13.36 -19.28
CA GLY A 314 11.36 12.42 -19.67
C GLY A 314 12.52 13.08 -20.42
N LYS A 315 12.24 13.97 -21.38
CA LYS A 315 13.28 14.73 -22.10
C LYS A 315 14.04 15.69 -21.20
N VAL A 316 13.33 16.39 -20.32
CA VAL A 316 13.96 17.31 -19.35
C VAL A 316 14.88 16.53 -18.41
N LEU A 317 14.42 15.39 -17.90
CA LEU A 317 15.23 14.52 -17.06
C LEU A 317 16.40 13.89 -17.81
N GLY A 318 16.20 13.49 -19.06
CA GLY A 318 17.30 13.05 -19.92
C GLY A 318 18.38 14.14 -20.07
N GLY A 319 17.99 15.39 -20.29
CA GLY A 319 18.92 16.52 -20.33
C GLY A 319 19.68 16.76 -19.01
N VAL A 320 19.04 16.47 -17.88
CA VAL A 320 19.63 16.50 -16.54
C VAL A 320 20.66 15.37 -16.38
N ILE A 321 20.28 14.13 -16.69
CA ILE A 321 21.09 12.91 -16.54
C ILE A 321 22.32 12.90 -17.44
N ARG A 322 22.25 13.51 -18.63
CA ARG A 322 23.39 13.62 -19.56
C ARG A 322 24.65 14.19 -18.89
N ASN A 323 24.51 14.97 -17.83
CA ASN A 323 25.63 15.57 -17.10
C ASN A 323 26.08 14.76 -15.86
N CYS A 324 25.39 13.67 -15.52
CA CYS A 324 25.61 12.86 -14.33
C CYS A 324 26.57 11.70 -14.62
N LYS A 325 27.89 11.96 -14.58
CA LYS A 325 28.93 10.94 -14.89
C LYS A 325 29.07 9.85 -13.83
N HIS A 326 28.60 10.10 -12.61
CA HIS A 326 28.71 9.19 -11.47
C HIS A 326 27.39 8.51 -11.11
N LEU A 327 26.38 8.59 -11.99
CA LEU A 327 25.10 7.94 -11.78
C LEU A 327 25.30 6.42 -11.73
N LYS A 328 24.85 5.79 -10.66
CA LYS A 328 24.96 4.36 -10.39
C LYS A 328 23.61 3.68 -10.26
N ASN A 329 22.56 4.40 -9.89
CA ASN A 329 21.24 3.82 -9.66
C ASN A 329 20.16 4.63 -10.36
N ILE A 330 19.25 3.94 -11.06
CA ILE A 330 18.07 4.53 -11.69
C ILE A 330 16.87 3.70 -11.30
N GLU A 331 15.92 4.32 -10.63
CA GLU A 331 14.64 3.73 -10.26
C GLU A 331 13.51 4.55 -10.87
N VAL A 332 12.59 3.90 -11.58
CA VAL A 332 11.39 4.54 -12.10
C VAL A 332 10.16 3.71 -11.78
N THR A 333 9.21 4.28 -11.02
CA THR A 333 8.09 3.52 -10.45
C THR A 333 6.87 3.45 -11.37
N LYS A 334 6.47 4.58 -11.98
CA LYS A 334 5.42 4.65 -13.01
C LYS A 334 5.91 5.50 -14.17
N CYS A 335 5.93 4.92 -15.36
CA CYS A 335 6.36 5.60 -16.57
C CYS A 335 5.53 5.21 -17.79
N ASP A 336 5.67 6.00 -18.84
CA ASP A 336 5.30 5.64 -20.20
C ASP A 336 6.56 5.55 -21.10
N ASP A 337 6.40 5.64 -22.42
CA ASP A 337 7.49 5.69 -23.41
C ASP A 337 8.61 6.70 -23.06
N SER A 338 8.31 7.74 -22.28
CA SER A 338 9.26 8.75 -21.83
C SER A 338 10.44 8.17 -21.04
N ILE A 339 10.31 6.97 -20.47
CA ILE A 339 11.43 6.23 -19.87
C ILE A 339 12.57 6.02 -20.87
N CYS A 340 12.23 5.80 -22.13
CA CYS A 340 13.23 5.55 -23.16
C CYS A 340 14.06 6.81 -23.45
N ASP A 341 13.43 7.98 -23.43
CA ASP A 341 14.12 9.27 -23.60
C ASP A 341 15.07 9.55 -22.42
N LEU A 342 14.66 9.16 -21.21
CA LEU A 342 15.48 9.25 -20.01
C LEU A 342 16.70 8.31 -20.09
N LEU A 343 16.47 7.02 -20.34
CA LEU A 343 17.52 6.00 -20.39
C LEU A 343 18.51 6.22 -21.53
N GLU A 344 18.06 6.81 -22.65
CA GLU A 344 18.92 7.12 -23.79
C GLU A 344 20.06 8.07 -23.41
N GLN A 345 19.81 9.01 -22.47
CA GLN A 345 20.77 10.03 -22.04
C GLN A 345 21.71 9.58 -20.92
N VAL A 346 21.58 8.34 -20.43
CA VAL A 346 22.48 7.79 -19.40
C VAL A 346 23.88 7.63 -20.00
N VAL A 347 24.88 8.24 -19.36
CA VAL A 347 26.27 8.29 -19.85
C VAL A 347 26.96 6.94 -19.73
N ASN A 348 26.90 6.30 -18.54
CA ASN A 348 27.55 5.02 -18.24
C ASN A 348 26.53 3.93 -17.86
N PRO A 349 25.65 3.51 -18.78
CA PRO A 349 24.55 2.60 -18.46
C PRO A 349 25.02 1.21 -17.97
N SER A 350 26.22 0.76 -18.36
CA SER A 350 26.80 -0.51 -17.92
C SER A 350 27.19 -0.54 -16.44
N GLU A 351 27.44 0.62 -15.84
CA GLU A 351 27.74 0.78 -14.41
C GLU A 351 26.48 1.11 -13.59
N CYS A 352 25.37 1.41 -14.25
CA CYS A 352 24.10 1.72 -13.61
C CYS A 352 23.29 0.46 -13.30
N SER A 353 22.76 0.39 -12.08
CA SER A 353 21.65 -0.46 -11.70
C SER A 353 20.32 0.18 -12.13
N LEU A 354 19.47 -0.59 -12.81
CA LEU A 354 18.18 -0.14 -13.31
C LEU A 354 17.02 -0.92 -12.66
N VAL A 355 16.03 -0.17 -12.18
CA VAL A 355 14.78 -0.66 -11.61
C VAL A 355 13.63 0.03 -12.33
N ILE A 356 12.79 -0.74 -13.03
CA ILE A 356 11.56 -0.25 -13.67
C ILE A 356 10.37 -0.95 -13.02
N GLY A 357 9.54 -0.17 -12.34
CA GLY A 357 8.42 -0.66 -11.54
C GLY A 357 8.87 -1.30 -10.23
N PHE A 358 8.38 -0.79 -9.11
CA PHE A 358 8.81 -1.21 -7.77
C PHE A 358 7.62 -1.61 -6.89
N VAL A 359 6.65 -0.70 -6.72
CA VAL A 359 5.47 -0.92 -5.88
C VAL A 359 4.47 -1.87 -6.55
N HIS A 360 3.86 -2.78 -5.79
CA HIS A 360 2.79 -3.67 -6.27
C HIS A 360 1.79 -2.88 -7.14
N ASN A 361 1.54 -3.38 -8.37
CA ASN A 361 0.67 -2.78 -9.38
C ASN A 361 1.14 -1.44 -10.01
N SER A 362 2.44 -1.12 -9.93
CA SER A 362 3.03 -0.01 -10.67
C SER A 362 3.74 -0.53 -11.93
N PHE A 363 3.13 -0.29 -13.08
CA PHE A 363 3.67 -0.71 -14.38
C PHE A 363 4.20 0.50 -15.16
N CYS A 364 5.23 0.25 -15.97
CA CYS A 364 5.60 1.16 -17.05
C CYS A 364 4.79 0.79 -18.30
N HIS A 365 3.89 1.68 -18.72
CA HIS A 365 3.00 1.45 -19.84
C HIS A 365 3.68 1.82 -21.16
N LEU A 366 3.89 0.87 -22.06
CA LEU A 366 4.62 1.10 -23.30
C LEU A 366 3.72 1.00 -24.52
N THR A 367 3.92 1.92 -25.47
CA THR A 367 3.46 1.73 -26.83
C THR A 367 4.41 0.82 -27.60
N SER A 368 3.99 0.36 -28.78
CA SER A 368 4.84 -0.40 -29.70
C SER A 368 6.20 0.28 -29.99
N ALA A 369 6.21 1.61 -30.16
CA ALA A 369 7.43 2.37 -30.41
C ALA A 369 8.33 2.42 -29.15
N GLY A 370 7.71 2.60 -27.98
CA GLY A 370 8.38 2.55 -26.69
C GLY A 370 9.03 1.20 -26.43
N ALA A 371 8.32 0.09 -26.65
CA ALA A 371 8.84 -1.27 -26.46
C ALA A 371 10.06 -1.57 -27.35
N VAL A 372 10.00 -1.22 -28.65
CA VAL A 372 11.15 -1.41 -29.56
C VAL A 372 12.33 -0.54 -29.16
N LYS A 373 12.09 0.70 -28.73
CA LYS A 373 13.15 1.59 -28.25
C LYS A 373 13.76 1.08 -26.94
N LEU A 374 12.93 0.63 -26.00
CA LEU A 374 13.37 0.05 -24.74
C LEU A 374 14.23 -1.18 -24.97
N ALA A 375 13.85 -2.07 -25.90
CA ALA A 375 14.63 -3.27 -26.23
C ALA A 375 16.10 -2.95 -26.57
N ARG A 376 16.33 -1.90 -27.36
CA ARG A 376 17.69 -1.43 -27.71
C ARG A 376 18.42 -0.84 -26.50
N LEU A 377 17.69 -0.20 -25.60
CA LEU A 377 18.26 0.46 -24.42
C LEU A 377 18.61 -0.55 -23.33
N LEU A 378 17.80 -1.59 -23.10
CA LEU A 378 18.07 -2.63 -22.10
C LEU A 378 19.42 -3.32 -22.35
N ALA A 379 19.80 -3.52 -23.61
CA ALA A 379 21.09 -4.10 -23.97
C ALA A 379 22.31 -3.24 -23.55
N ARG A 380 22.12 -1.96 -23.22
CA ARG A 380 23.18 -1.07 -22.72
C ARG A 380 23.41 -1.20 -21.21
N PHE A 381 22.47 -1.78 -20.47
CA PHE A 381 22.54 -1.93 -19.03
C PHE A 381 22.96 -3.36 -18.68
N ASN A 382 24.01 -3.51 -17.88
CA ASN A 382 24.44 -4.83 -17.40
C ASN A 382 23.63 -5.27 -16.17
N ASN A 383 23.20 -4.31 -15.36
CA ASN A 383 22.55 -4.53 -14.07
C ASN A 383 21.10 -4.04 -14.11
N ILE A 384 20.17 -4.92 -14.47
CA ILE A 384 18.73 -4.68 -14.36
C ILE A 384 18.20 -5.55 -13.24
N ILE A 385 17.53 -4.96 -12.26
CA ILE A 385 17.08 -5.67 -11.05
C ILE A 385 15.59 -6.01 -11.15
N ASN A 386 14.75 -5.04 -11.52
CA ASN A 386 13.31 -5.23 -11.70
C ASN A 386 12.86 -4.67 -13.05
N LEU A 387 11.93 -5.37 -13.68
CA LEU A 387 11.28 -4.93 -14.91
C LEU A 387 9.78 -5.25 -14.84
N CYS A 388 8.96 -4.22 -14.61
CA CYS A 388 7.50 -4.31 -14.59
C CYS A 388 6.88 -3.47 -15.72
N LEU A 389 6.37 -4.14 -16.75
CA LEU A 389 5.87 -3.51 -17.98
C LEU A 389 4.38 -3.82 -18.18
N ASP A 390 3.61 -2.82 -18.60
CA ASP A 390 2.27 -3.00 -19.17
C ASP A 390 2.40 -2.81 -20.69
N LEU A 391 2.03 -3.84 -21.45
CA LEU A 391 2.21 -3.95 -22.89
C LEU A 391 0.87 -3.92 -23.63
N SER A 392 -0.17 -3.37 -23.01
CA SER A 392 -1.52 -3.26 -23.60
C SER A 392 -1.56 -2.59 -24.98
N ASP A 393 -0.69 -1.61 -25.19
CA ASP A 393 -0.63 -0.79 -26.41
C ASP A 393 0.50 -1.25 -27.37
N CYS A 394 1.03 -2.46 -27.15
CA CYS A 394 2.05 -3.06 -27.99
C CYS A 394 1.45 -4.05 -28.98
N CYS A 395 1.84 -3.94 -30.25
CA CYS A 395 1.57 -4.97 -31.24
C CYS A 395 2.53 -6.16 -31.05
N ALA A 396 2.15 -7.33 -31.58
CA ALA A 396 2.95 -8.57 -31.47
C ALA A 396 4.42 -8.36 -31.90
N SER A 397 4.66 -7.71 -33.04
CA SER A 397 6.03 -7.48 -33.53
C SER A 397 6.92 -6.65 -32.58
N ALA A 398 6.32 -5.74 -31.80
CA ALA A 398 7.05 -4.97 -30.81
C ALA A 398 7.42 -5.84 -29.60
N VAL A 399 6.51 -6.73 -29.18
CA VAL A 399 6.75 -7.73 -28.12
C VAL A 399 7.84 -8.73 -28.55
N ASP A 400 7.75 -9.24 -29.78
CA ASP A 400 8.73 -10.15 -30.38
C ASP A 400 10.14 -9.53 -30.45
N THR A 401 10.22 -8.20 -30.57
CA THR A 401 11.48 -7.45 -30.55
C THR A 401 11.98 -7.23 -29.12
N LEU A 402 11.08 -7.03 -28.15
CA LEU A 402 11.42 -6.72 -26.76
C LEU A 402 11.94 -7.94 -26.01
N PHE A 403 11.25 -9.08 -26.06
CA PHE A 403 11.57 -10.23 -25.21
C PHE A 403 12.99 -10.80 -25.38
N PRO A 404 13.57 -10.88 -26.59
CA PRO A 404 14.96 -11.30 -26.77
C PRO A 404 15.99 -10.39 -26.09
N SER A 405 15.63 -9.13 -25.81
CA SER A 405 16.53 -8.18 -25.14
C SER A 405 16.57 -8.32 -23.61
N ILE A 406 15.57 -9.00 -23.03
CA ILE A 406 15.48 -9.21 -21.59
C ILE A 406 16.23 -10.51 -21.28
N THR A 407 17.53 -10.44 -21.01
CA THR A 407 18.39 -11.62 -20.74
C THR A 407 19.30 -11.41 -19.52
N HIS A 408 19.01 -10.39 -18.73
CA HIS A 408 19.88 -9.90 -17.66
C HIS A 408 19.94 -10.87 -16.48
N LYS A 409 21.15 -11.38 -16.19
CA LYS A 409 21.41 -12.31 -15.07
C LYS A 409 21.10 -11.71 -13.70
N THR A 410 21.12 -10.38 -13.60
CA THR A 410 20.83 -9.62 -12.39
C THR A 410 19.34 -9.46 -12.09
N LEU A 411 18.47 -9.81 -13.05
CA LEU A 411 17.03 -9.58 -12.95
C LEU A 411 16.43 -10.51 -11.89
N LYS A 412 15.80 -9.91 -10.87
CA LYS A 412 15.14 -10.62 -9.76
C LYS A 412 13.63 -10.67 -9.92
N LYS A 413 13.05 -9.65 -10.55
CA LYS A 413 11.60 -9.54 -10.76
C LYS A 413 11.28 -9.17 -12.19
N LEU A 414 10.55 -10.05 -12.87
CA LEU A 414 9.98 -9.81 -14.19
C LEU A 414 8.47 -9.86 -14.10
N VAL A 415 7.82 -8.73 -14.41
CA VAL A 415 6.36 -8.62 -14.50
C VAL A 415 6.00 -8.09 -15.87
N LEU A 416 5.30 -8.90 -16.65
CA LEU A 416 4.81 -8.53 -17.97
C LEU A 416 3.28 -8.61 -17.94
N SER A 417 2.64 -7.46 -18.13
CA SER A 417 1.19 -7.31 -18.03
C SER A 417 0.55 -7.03 -19.38
N ARG A 418 -0.66 -7.57 -19.57
CA ARG A 418 -1.47 -7.48 -20.79
C ARG A 418 -0.70 -7.86 -22.05
N ILE A 419 -0.01 -9.00 -21.99
CA ILE A 419 0.78 -9.50 -23.12
C ILE A 419 -0.07 -10.38 -24.05
N SER A 420 0.20 -10.28 -25.35
CA SER A 420 -0.23 -11.29 -26.32
C SER A 420 0.93 -12.24 -26.58
N LEU A 421 0.85 -13.46 -26.06
CA LEU A 421 1.86 -14.51 -26.26
C LEU A 421 1.64 -15.17 -27.63
N THR A 422 2.14 -14.55 -28.69
CA THR A 422 2.28 -15.23 -30.00
C THR A 422 3.31 -16.36 -29.91
N PRO A 423 3.33 -17.32 -30.85
CA PRO A 423 4.38 -18.34 -30.91
C PRO A 423 5.81 -17.75 -30.92
N ALA A 424 6.01 -16.64 -31.62
CA ALA A 424 7.29 -15.94 -31.67
C ALA A 424 7.66 -15.33 -30.31
N ALA A 425 6.70 -14.67 -29.64
CA ALA A 425 6.88 -14.08 -28.32
C ALA A 425 7.16 -15.16 -27.26
N ALA A 426 6.37 -16.25 -27.25
CA ALA A 426 6.54 -17.37 -26.34
C ALA A 426 7.92 -18.02 -26.51
N ALA A 427 8.34 -18.29 -27.74
CA ALA A 427 9.67 -18.83 -28.02
C ALA A 427 10.81 -17.86 -27.67
N ALA A 428 10.63 -16.55 -27.89
CA ALA A 428 11.60 -15.55 -27.50
C ALA A 428 11.76 -15.49 -25.96
N LEU A 429 10.66 -15.41 -25.23
CA LEU A 429 10.68 -15.34 -23.78
C LEU A 429 11.18 -16.65 -23.16
N GLY A 430 10.77 -17.81 -23.68
CA GLY A 430 11.23 -19.12 -23.22
C GLY A 430 12.71 -19.38 -23.44
N ARG A 431 13.34 -18.76 -24.45
CA ARG A 431 14.80 -18.73 -24.58
C ARG A 431 15.48 -17.78 -23.59
N SER A 432 14.83 -16.67 -23.27
CA SER A 432 15.37 -15.64 -22.36
C SER A 432 15.29 -16.03 -20.88
N LEU A 433 14.22 -16.69 -20.43
CA LEU A 433 13.98 -17.00 -19.02
C LEU A 433 15.11 -17.82 -18.37
N PRO A 434 15.66 -18.90 -18.98
CA PRO A 434 16.75 -19.67 -18.38
C PRO A 434 18.05 -18.88 -18.16
N GLU A 435 18.26 -17.76 -18.87
CA GLU A 435 19.43 -16.90 -18.71
C GLU A 435 19.35 -16.02 -17.44
N MET A 436 18.16 -15.79 -16.90
CA MET A 436 17.91 -14.90 -15.75
C MET A 436 18.18 -15.60 -14.41
N SER A 437 19.44 -15.97 -14.15
CA SER A 437 19.81 -16.85 -13.02
C SER A 437 19.39 -16.37 -11.61
N LEU A 438 19.13 -15.07 -11.43
CA LEU A 438 18.68 -14.49 -10.15
C LEU A 438 17.17 -14.22 -10.09
N LEU A 439 16.39 -14.66 -11.07
CA LEU A 439 14.95 -14.39 -11.14
C LEU A 439 14.22 -15.14 -10.03
N GLN A 440 13.60 -14.36 -9.13
CA GLN A 440 12.87 -14.82 -7.96
C GLN A 440 11.36 -14.71 -8.14
N THR A 441 10.90 -13.72 -8.91
CA THR A 441 9.48 -13.49 -9.21
C THR A 441 9.26 -13.39 -10.71
N LEU A 442 8.38 -14.23 -11.23
CA LEU A 442 7.90 -14.19 -12.60
C LEU A 442 6.37 -14.01 -12.60
N LYS A 443 5.90 -12.92 -13.20
CA LYS A 443 4.46 -12.66 -13.38
C LYS A 443 4.18 -12.38 -14.85
N LEU A 444 3.37 -13.24 -15.48
CA LEU A 444 2.90 -13.10 -16.85
C LEU A 444 1.38 -12.98 -16.81
N ILE A 445 0.86 -11.84 -17.28
CA ILE A 445 -0.57 -11.55 -17.35
C ILE A 445 -0.93 -11.31 -18.80
N GLY A 446 -1.81 -12.13 -19.36
CA GLY A 446 -2.31 -12.00 -20.73
C GLY A 446 -3.20 -10.76 -20.91
N ALA A 447 -3.29 -10.27 -22.15
CA ALA A 447 -4.33 -9.31 -22.52
C ALA A 447 -5.69 -10.01 -22.63
N ASP A 448 -6.79 -9.30 -22.42
CA ASP A 448 -8.14 -9.86 -22.49
C ASP A 448 -8.37 -10.62 -23.80
N GLY A 449 -8.74 -11.90 -23.69
CA GLY A 449 -8.97 -12.77 -24.85
C GLY A 449 -7.71 -13.35 -25.50
N SER A 450 -6.52 -13.16 -24.89
CA SER A 450 -5.28 -13.78 -25.38
C SER A 450 -5.34 -15.29 -25.27
N ILE A 451 -5.16 -15.98 -26.40
CA ILE A 451 -5.18 -17.43 -26.48
C ILE A 451 -3.76 -17.96 -26.47
N VAL A 452 -3.48 -18.98 -25.64
CA VAL A 452 -2.18 -19.67 -25.59
C VAL A 452 -2.42 -21.16 -25.80
N GLN A 453 -1.81 -21.78 -26.80
CA GLN A 453 -1.95 -23.21 -27.08
C GLN A 453 -0.80 -24.01 -26.44
N GLY A 454 -0.84 -25.34 -26.59
CA GLY A 454 0.18 -26.23 -26.04
C GLY A 454 1.59 -25.99 -26.61
N GLU A 455 1.71 -25.56 -27.87
CA GLU A 455 3.00 -25.26 -28.50
C GLU A 455 3.63 -24.01 -27.87
N GLU A 456 2.87 -22.93 -27.66
CA GLU A 456 3.38 -21.74 -26.98
C GLU A 456 3.80 -22.06 -25.54
N MET A 457 3.03 -22.88 -24.82
CA MET A 457 3.43 -23.36 -23.48
C MET A 457 4.73 -24.16 -23.50
N GLU A 458 4.92 -25.04 -24.48
CA GLU A 458 6.14 -25.83 -24.65
C GLU A 458 7.34 -24.94 -24.98
N THR A 459 7.18 -23.96 -25.88
CA THR A 459 8.27 -23.03 -26.18
C THR A 459 8.60 -22.10 -25.00
N LEU A 460 7.62 -21.75 -24.17
CA LEU A 460 7.82 -20.86 -23.01
C LEU A 460 8.48 -21.58 -21.83
N PHE A 461 8.04 -22.79 -21.49
CA PHE A 461 8.50 -23.52 -20.29
C PHE A 461 9.40 -24.74 -20.59
N GLY A 462 9.56 -25.15 -21.85
CA GLY A 462 10.39 -26.30 -22.23
C GLY A 462 11.90 -26.04 -22.18
N GLY A 463 12.33 -24.78 -22.15
CA GLY A 463 13.75 -24.38 -22.21
C GLY A 463 14.52 -24.55 -20.89
N PHE A 464 13.85 -24.78 -19.76
CA PHE A 464 14.51 -24.95 -18.47
C PHE A 464 15.28 -26.27 -18.40
N ASN A 465 16.56 -26.21 -18.01
CA ASN A 465 17.45 -27.37 -17.93
C ASN A 465 18.30 -27.43 -16.65
N LYS A 466 18.16 -26.43 -15.77
CA LYS A 466 18.88 -26.30 -14.50
C LYS A 466 17.93 -25.80 -13.44
N THR A 467 18.24 -26.10 -12.18
CA THR A 467 17.52 -25.58 -11.03
C THR A 467 17.57 -24.05 -11.00
N PHE A 468 16.42 -23.45 -10.75
CA PHE A 468 16.17 -22.02 -10.84
C PHE A 468 15.58 -21.54 -9.51
N ARG A 469 16.04 -20.39 -9.01
CA ARG A 469 15.64 -19.86 -7.68
C ARG A 469 14.37 -19.03 -7.76
N LEU A 470 13.34 -19.59 -8.40
CA LEU A 470 12.03 -18.98 -8.47
C LEU A 470 11.27 -19.25 -7.17
N TYR A 471 10.74 -18.20 -6.55
CA TYR A 471 9.91 -18.28 -5.36
C TYR A 471 8.44 -18.02 -5.70
N ASN A 472 8.17 -17.09 -6.62
CA ASN A 472 6.82 -16.67 -6.97
C ASN A 472 6.58 -16.77 -8.48
N LEU A 473 5.55 -17.54 -8.86
CA LEU A 473 5.08 -17.68 -10.23
C LEU A 473 3.61 -17.30 -10.32
N ILE A 474 3.31 -16.29 -11.13
CA ILE A 474 1.94 -15.91 -11.48
C ILE A 474 1.78 -16.01 -12.99
N PHE A 475 0.82 -16.81 -13.43
CA PHE A 475 0.47 -16.96 -14.84
C PHE A 475 -1.05 -16.81 -14.97
N SER A 476 -1.50 -15.70 -15.57
CA SER A 476 -2.93 -15.39 -15.62
C SER A 476 -3.38 -14.69 -16.89
N GLY A 477 -4.70 -14.67 -17.14
CA GLY A 477 -5.31 -13.91 -18.24
C GLY A 477 -5.11 -14.53 -19.62
N PHE A 478 -4.82 -15.83 -19.71
CA PHE A 478 -4.66 -16.57 -20.96
C PHE A 478 -5.80 -17.58 -21.13
N SER A 479 -6.65 -17.36 -22.14
CA SER A 479 -7.68 -18.32 -22.53
C SER A 479 -7.10 -19.42 -23.44
N GLY A 480 -7.82 -20.53 -23.61
CA GLY A 480 -7.45 -21.56 -24.58
C GLY A 480 -6.24 -22.43 -24.25
N VAL A 481 -5.61 -22.26 -23.07
CA VAL A 481 -4.59 -23.18 -22.58
C VAL A 481 -5.25 -24.54 -22.39
N SER A 482 -5.02 -25.46 -23.33
CA SER A 482 -5.56 -26.82 -23.28
C SER A 482 -4.61 -27.82 -22.64
N CYS A 483 -3.39 -27.41 -22.28
CA CYS A 483 -2.39 -28.32 -21.71
C CYS A 483 -1.44 -27.60 -20.73
N PHE A 484 -1.46 -28.01 -19.46
CA PHE A 484 -0.49 -27.59 -18.44
C PHE A 484 0.78 -28.42 -18.44
N ALA A 485 0.85 -29.52 -19.20
CA ALA A 485 1.98 -30.44 -19.18
C ALA A 485 3.36 -29.76 -19.34
N PRO A 486 3.55 -28.76 -20.22
CA PRO A 486 4.84 -28.09 -20.31
C PRO A 486 5.24 -27.33 -19.05
N LEU A 487 4.28 -26.62 -18.44
CA LEU A 487 4.47 -25.91 -17.18
C LEU A 487 4.74 -26.89 -16.03
N THR A 488 3.93 -27.94 -15.88
CA THR A 488 4.10 -28.91 -14.79
C THR A 488 5.40 -29.71 -14.92
N LYS A 489 5.83 -30.03 -16.15
CA LYS A 489 7.16 -30.62 -16.41
C LYS A 489 8.32 -29.69 -16.02
N SER A 490 8.11 -28.38 -16.00
CA SER A 490 9.14 -27.40 -15.62
C SER A 490 9.33 -27.29 -14.10
N PHE A 491 8.36 -27.71 -13.29
CA PHE A 491 8.40 -27.62 -11.82
C PHE A 491 9.61 -28.31 -11.17
N ARG A 492 10.15 -29.37 -11.78
CA ARG A 492 11.41 -30.00 -11.34
C ARG A 492 12.62 -29.05 -11.33
N PHE A 493 12.53 -27.93 -12.05
CA PHE A 493 13.52 -26.89 -12.07
C PHE A 493 13.22 -25.76 -11.05
N PHE A 494 12.07 -25.76 -10.38
CA PHE A 494 11.63 -24.71 -9.45
C PHE A 494 11.42 -25.18 -8.00
N PRO A 495 12.34 -25.97 -7.38
CA PRO A 495 12.10 -26.57 -6.07
C PRO A 495 11.94 -25.55 -4.92
N ASN A 496 12.30 -24.28 -5.14
CA ASN A 496 12.16 -23.19 -4.15
C ASN A 496 10.84 -22.42 -4.28
N LEU A 497 9.95 -22.83 -5.20
CA LEU A 497 8.68 -22.15 -5.42
C LEU A 497 7.83 -22.21 -4.15
N ARG A 498 7.43 -21.04 -3.65
CA ARG A 498 6.57 -20.85 -2.47
C ARG A 498 5.17 -20.45 -2.87
N GLU A 499 5.02 -19.64 -3.91
CA GLU A 499 3.72 -19.18 -4.37
C GLU A 499 3.48 -19.49 -5.85
N LEU A 500 2.36 -20.13 -6.14
CA LEU A 500 1.90 -20.45 -7.48
C LEU A 500 0.46 -19.98 -7.68
N TYR A 501 0.27 -19.02 -8.60
CA TYR A 501 -1.04 -18.51 -8.99
C TYR A 501 -1.27 -18.74 -10.48
N LEU A 502 -2.30 -19.52 -10.79
CA LEU A 502 -2.73 -19.86 -12.13
C LEU A 502 -4.17 -19.40 -12.30
N GLU A 503 -4.40 -18.23 -12.91
CA GLU A 503 -5.73 -17.61 -12.94
C GLU A 503 -6.27 -17.43 -14.36
N GLU A 504 -7.58 -17.65 -14.52
CA GLU A 504 -8.30 -17.47 -15.80
C GLU A 504 -7.83 -18.40 -16.92
N LEU A 505 -7.30 -19.57 -16.56
CA LEU A 505 -6.86 -20.59 -17.49
C LEU A 505 -8.00 -21.56 -17.79
N ASN A 506 -8.13 -22.01 -19.03
CA ASN A 506 -9.00 -23.15 -19.32
C ASN A 506 -8.41 -24.37 -18.62
N THR A 507 -9.17 -25.00 -17.73
CA THR A 507 -8.67 -26.14 -16.95
C THR A 507 -9.64 -27.29 -17.17
N ASP A 508 -9.22 -28.29 -17.94
CA ASP A 508 -9.92 -29.58 -17.97
C ASP A 508 -9.44 -30.47 -16.82
N GLU A 509 -10.13 -31.60 -16.64
CA GLU A 509 -9.87 -32.58 -15.59
C GLU A 509 -8.42 -33.09 -15.61
N GLN A 510 -7.91 -33.45 -16.79
CA GLN A 510 -6.57 -34.01 -16.94
C GLN A 510 -5.50 -32.99 -16.54
N ASN A 511 -5.65 -31.73 -16.96
CA ASN A 511 -4.72 -30.66 -16.62
C ASN A 511 -4.65 -30.39 -15.12
N LEU A 512 -5.79 -30.44 -14.42
CA LEU A 512 -5.81 -30.27 -12.97
C LEU A 512 -5.14 -31.46 -12.27
N CYS A 513 -5.42 -32.69 -12.69
CA CYS A 513 -4.76 -33.89 -12.15
C CYS A 513 -3.24 -33.83 -12.37
N ASP A 514 -2.78 -33.53 -13.58
CA ASP A 514 -1.36 -33.40 -13.91
C ASP A 514 -0.68 -32.31 -13.05
N LEU A 515 -1.37 -31.18 -12.84
CA LEU A 515 -0.90 -30.11 -11.97
C LEU A 515 -0.74 -30.59 -10.52
N LEU A 516 -1.76 -31.22 -9.96
CA LEU A 516 -1.73 -31.73 -8.58
C LEU A 516 -0.62 -32.79 -8.38
N GLU A 517 -0.45 -33.70 -9.33
CA GLU A 517 0.62 -34.71 -9.28
C GLU A 517 2.01 -34.07 -9.38
N SER A 518 2.14 -32.98 -10.13
CA SER A 518 3.42 -32.27 -10.30
C SER A 518 3.88 -31.49 -9.07
N LEU A 519 3.01 -31.26 -8.07
CA LEU A 519 3.35 -30.54 -6.85
C LEU A 519 4.48 -31.22 -6.06
N ARG A 520 4.69 -32.54 -6.24
CA ARG A 520 5.83 -33.27 -5.67
C ARG A 520 7.20 -32.71 -6.08
N PHE A 521 7.27 -31.95 -7.18
CA PHE A 521 8.49 -31.34 -7.67
C PHE A 521 8.77 -29.95 -7.09
N ILE A 522 7.82 -29.36 -6.35
CA ILE A 522 7.93 -28.05 -5.70
C ILE A 522 7.67 -28.17 -4.18
N PRO A 523 8.55 -28.88 -3.44
CA PRO A 523 8.27 -29.31 -2.07
C PRO A 523 8.17 -28.18 -1.03
N ASN A 524 8.52 -26.95 -1.40
CA ASN A 524 8.47 -25.76 -0.54
C ASN A 524 7.25 -24.86 -0.83
N LEU A 525 6.31 -25.32 -1.65
CA LEU A 525 5.10 -24.56 -1.96
C LEU A 525 4.27 -24.28 -0.69
N GLU A 526 3.95 -23.01 -0.46
CA GLU A 526 3.17 -22.51 0.67
C GLU A 526 1.75 -22.15 0.23
N THR A 527 1.62 -21.60 -0.99
CA THR A 527 0.33 -21.19 -1.55
C THR A 527 0.16 -21.69 -2.99
N LEU A 528 -0.94 -22.40 -3.24
CA LEU A 528 -1.44 -22.73 -4.57
C LEU A 528 -2.82 -22.08 -4.78
N ARG A 529 -2.94 -21.25 -5.82
CA ARG A 529 -4.25 -20.79 -6.31
C ARG A 529 -4.41 -21.10 -7.78
N VAL A 530 -5.49 -21.79 -8.10
CA VAL A 530 -5.89 -22.11 -9.48
C VAL A 530 -7.31 -21.61 -9.68
N LYS A 531 -7.53 -20.81 -10.72
CA LYS A 531 -8.86 -20.38 -11.15
C LYS A 531 -9.06 -20.84 -12.59
N GLY A 532 -9.87 -21.89 -12.75
CA GLY A 532 -10.21 -22.47 -14.04
C GLY A 532 -11.31 -21.69 -14.76
N LYS A 533 -11.43 -21.87 -16.07
CA LYS A 533 -12.68 -21.67 -16.82
C LYS A 533 -13.10 -23.03 -17.38
N PRO A 534 -14.27 -23.57 -17.03
CA PRO A 534 -14.72 -24.86 -17.55
C PRO A 534 -14.94 -24.79 -19.05
N LEU A 535 -14.36 -25.74 -19.79
CA LEU A 535 -14.75 -26.02 -21.17
C LEU A 535 -16.06 -26.81 -21.10
N GLY A 536 -17.16 -26.21 -21.56
CA GLY A 536 -18.50 -26.78 -21.40
C GLY A 536 -18.58 -28.26 -21.76
N HIS A 537 -19.18 -29.06 -20.87
CA HIS A 537 -19.67 -30.43 -21.04
C HIS A 537 -18.92 -31.28 -22.09
N ALA A 538 -17.59 -31.38 -21.95
CA ALA A 538 -16.88 -32.47 -22.60
C ALA A 538 -17.28 -33.77 -21.89
N HIS A 539 -17.86 -34.70 -22.63
CA HIS A 539 -18.28 -36.01 -22.13
C HIS A 539 -17.17 -36.66 -21.30
N CYS A 540 -17.50 -36.98 -20.04
CA CYS A 540 -16.64 -37.69 -19.11
C CYS A 540 -16.05 -38.92 -19.82
N CYS A 541 -14.73 -38.95 -20.01
CA CYS A 541 -14.04 -40.18 -20.33
C CYS A 541 -14.03 -41.02 -19.05
N THR A 542 -14.76 -42.12 -19.05
CA THR A 542 -14.73 -43.16 -18.01
C THR A 542 -13.43 -43.97 -18.07
N ALA A 543 -12.28 -43.30 -18.09
CA ALA A 543 -11.00 -43.94 -17.84
C ALA A 543 -10.92 -44.22 -16.33
N GLU A 544 -10.64 -45.46 -15.95
CA GLU A 544 -10.47 -45.87 -14.55
C GLU A 544 -9.35 -45.06 -13.87
N VAL A 545 -9.69 -44.01 -13.11
CA VAL A 545 -8.71 -43.14 -12.41
C VAL A 545 -8.23 -43.77 -11.07
N ASN A 546 -8.03 -45.08 -11.09
CA ASN A 546 -7.45 -45.84 -9.97
C ASN A 546 -5.91 -45.74 -9.91
N THR A 547 -5.26 -44.99 -10.81
CA THR A 547 -3.79 -44.95 -10.93
C THR A 547 -3.12 -43.66 -10.46
N ALA A 548 -3.85 -42.56 -10.25
CA ALA A 548 -3.25 -41.28 -9.84
C ALA A 548 -2.88 -41.30 -8.34
N ALA A 549 -1.60 -41.36 -7.98
CA ALA A 549 -1.17 -41.33 -6.58
C ALA A 549 -1.52 -39.98 -5.93
N GLY A 550 -2.01 -39.99 -4.68
CA GLY A 550 -2.11 -38.74 -3.90
C GLY A 550 -0.73 -38.15 -3.65
N PHE A 551 -0.66 -36.86 -3.30
CA PHE A 551 0.58 -36.18 -2.94
C PHE A 551 0.59 -35.77 -1.48
N ALA A 552 1.79 -35.70 -0.90
CA ALA A 552 2.02 -35.17 0.44
C ALA A 552 2.79 -33.86 0.34
N HIS A 553 2.32 -32.82 1.03
CA HIS A 553 2.97 -31.52 1.05
C HIS A 553 3.06 -30.98 2.48
N LYS A 554 4.28 -30.77 2.97
CA LYS A 554 4.52 -30.39 4.37
C LYS A 554 4.56 -28.89 4.61
N THR A 555 4.65 -28.08 3.55
CA THR A 555 4.70 -26.61 3.68
C THR A 555 3.45 -25.94 3.12
N LEU A 556 2.52 -26.67 2.50
CA LEU A 556 1.37 -26.06 1.82
C LEU A 556 0.37 -25.57 2.86
N GLU A 557 0.23 -24.26 2.99
CA GLU A 557 -0.64 -23.59 3.96
C GLU A 557 -1.98 -23.18 3.34
N SER A 558 -1.99 -22.84 2.05
CA SER A 558 -3.19 -22.43 1.33
C SER A 558 -3.35 -23.17 0.00
N LEU A 559 -4.47 -23.86 -0.15
CA LEU A 559 -4.92 -24.49 -1.39
C LEU A 559 -6.25 -23.87 -1.82
N GLY A 560 -6.24 -23.16 -2.95
CA GLY A 560 -7.44 -22.57 -3.56
C GLY A 560 -7.63 -23.07 -4.97
N LEU A 561 -8.70 -23.81 -5.23
CA LEU A 561 -9.13 -24.24 -6.55
C LEU A 561 -10.52 -23.64 -6.81
N SER A 562 -10.62 -22.77 -7.80
CA SER A 562 -11.84 -22.04 -8.10
C SER A 562 -12.31 -22.24 -9.53
N GLU A 563 -13.64 -22.24 -9.71
CA GLU A 563 -14.31 -22.48 -11.00
C GLU A 563 -13.90 -23.85 -11.59
N ILE A 564 -13.77 -24.86 -10.72
CA ILE A 564 -13.38 -26.24 -11.11
C ILE A 564 -14.60 -27.15 -11.30
N SER A 565 -14.44 -28.20 -12.09
CA SER A 565 -15.34 -29.35 -12.11
C SER A 565 -14.78 -30.47 -11.22
N LEU A 566 -15.55 -30.89 -10.23
CA LEU A 566 -15.16 -31.90 -9.25
C LEU A 566 -15.49 -33.30 -9.77
N THR A 567 -14.74 -33.75 -10.78
CA THR A 567 -14.90 -35.08 -11.36
C THR A 567 -14.42 -36.18 -10.39
N PRO A 568 -14.78 -37.46 -10.62
CA PRO A 568 -14.29 -38.57 -9.81
C PRO A 568 -12.76 -38.62 -9.69
N ALA A 569 -12.02 -38.31 -10.76
CA ALA A 569 -10.56 -38.25 -10.75
C ALA A 569 -10.02 -37.19 -9.80
N VAL A 570 -10.52 -35.96 -9.94
CA VAL A 570 -10.09 -34.80 -9.15
C VAL A 570 -10.44 -35.03 -7.69
N ALA A 571 -11.65 -35.52 -7.41
CA ALA A 571 -12.10 -35.87 -6.08
C ALA A 571 -11.19 -36.93 -5.43
N ALA A 572 -10.83 -37.99 -6.18
CA ALA A 572 -9.99 -39.06 -5.67
C ALA A 572 -8.53 -38.60 -5.41
N VAL A 573 -7.95 -37.79 -6.30
CA VAL A 573 -6.60 -37.23 -6.10
C VAL A 573 -6.58 -36.29 -4.89
N LEU A 574 -7.56 -35.39 -4.78
CA LEU A 574 -7.67 -34.47 -3.65
C LEU A 574 -7.90 -35.24 -2.35
N GLY A 575 -8.86 -36.17 -2.31
CA GLY A 575 -9.19 -36.90 -1.09
C GLY A 575 -8.08 -37.83 -0.59
N ARG A 576 -7.21 -38.33 -1.47
CA ARG A 576 -5.96 -39.01 -1.07
C ARG A 576 -4.90 -38.04 -0.52
N SER A 577 -4.90 -36.79 -1.00
CA SER A 577 -3.86 -35.80 -0.69
C SER A 577 -4.18 -34.96 0.55
N LEU A 578 -5.42 -34.52 0.71
CA LEU A 578 -5.86 -33.64 1.80
C LEU A 578 -5.50 -34.16 3.20
N PRO A 579 -5.64 -35.47 3.52
CA PRO A 579 -5.20 -36.00 4.81
C PRO A 579 -3.70 -35.84 5.05
N GLU A 580 -2.88 -35.77 3.99
CA GLU A 580 -1.43 -35.65 4.08
C GLU A 580 -0.90 -34.20 4.12
N LEU A 581 -1.77 -33.21 3.98
CA LEU A 581 -1.42 -31.78 4.03
C LEU A 581 -1.40 -31.25 5.48
N SER A 582 -0.36 -31.63 6.22
CA SER A 582 -0.27 -31.36 7.67
C SER A 582 -0.23 -29.86 8.04
N SER A 583 0.24 -29.01 7.13
CA SER A 583 0.41 -27.56 7.34
C SER A 583 -0.72 -26.71 6.77
N LEU A 584 -1.71 -27.35 6.13
CA LEU A 584 -2.79 -26.62 5.47
C LEU A 584 -3.63 -25.87 6.51
N GLN A 585 -3.85 -24.60 6.25
CA GLN A 585 -4.68 -23.70 7.07
C GLN A 585 -5.96 -23.30 6.34
N ILE A 586 -5.86 -23.14 5.02
CA ILE A 586 -6.96 -22.68 4.17
C ILE A 586 -7.16 -23.65 3.01
N LEU A 587 -8.33 -24.29 2.98
CA LEU A 587 -8.83 -25.00 1.81
C LEU A 587 -9.99 -24.21 1.20
N ALA A 588 -9.88 -23.89 -0.09
CA ALA A 588 -10.98 -23.32 -0.86
C ALA A 588 -11.19 -24.11 -2.14
N LEU A 589 -12.35 -24.75 -2.26
CA LEU A 589 -12.81 -25.43 -3.46
C LEU A 589 -14.09 -24.74 -3.89
N THR A 590 -14.10 -24.14 -5.07
CA THR A 590 -15.31 -23.51 -5.62
C THR A 590 -15.63 -24.06 -7.01
N GLY A 591 -16.87 -24.50 -7.19
CA GLY A 591 -17.37 -25.05 -8.44
C GLY A 591 -17.64 -23.96 -9.46
N ALA A 592 -17.71 -24.37 -10.72
CA ALA A 592 -18.33 -23.56 -11.74
C ALA A 592 -19.87 -23.67 -11.68
N ASP A 593 -20.57 -22.67 -12.20
CA ASP A 593 -22.04 -22.66 -12.20
C ASP A 593 -22.61 -23.98 -12.75
N GLU A 594 -23.63 -24.52 -12.08
CA GLU A 594 -24.30 -25.81 -12.40
C GLU A 594 -23.45 -27.09 -12.21
N SER A 595 -22.27 -27.01 -11.57
CA SER A 595 -21.47 -28.20 -11.25
C SER A 595 -22.22 -29.13 -10.28
N THR A 596 -22.60 -30.32 -10.76
CA THR A 596 -23.22 -31.37 -9.94
C THR A 596 -22.16 -32.34 -9.43
N VAL A 597 -22.27 -32.74 -8.16
CA VAL A 597 -21.33 -33.67 -7.51
C VAL A 597 -22.14 -34.77 -6.85
N GLN A 598 -21.84 -36.03 -7.14
CA GLN A 598 -22.57 -37.18 -6.59
C GLN A 598 -21.97 -37.64 -5.27
N GLY A 599 -22.63 -38.61 -4.63
CA GLY A 599 -22.19 -39.17 -3.36
C GLY A 599 -20.81 -39.84 -3.43
N GLU A 600 -20.48 -40.45 -4.56
CA GLU A 600 -19.19 -41.13 -4.76
C GLU A 600 -18.02 -40.13 -4.78
N GLU A 601 -18.16 -38.97 -5.44
CA GLU A 601 -17.14 -37.93 -5.43
C GLU A 601 -17.03 -37.26 -4.06
N MET A 602 -18.14 -37.05 -3.34
CA MET A 602 -18.12 -36.53 -1.97
C MET A 602 -17.40 -37.49 -1.01
N GLU A 603 -17.65 -38.80 -1.13
CA GLU A 603 -16.97 -39.82 -0.34
C GLU A 603 -15.48 -39.93 -0.74
N ALA A 604 -15.17 -39.86 -2.04
CA ALA A 604 -13.79 -39.86 -2.51
C ALA A 604 -13.01 -38.66 -1.95
N LEU A 605 -13.62 -37.48 -1.89
CA LEU A 605 -12.99 -36.24 -1.43
C LEU A 605 -12.84 -36.14 0.10
N PHE A 606 -13.88 -36.50 0.86
CA PHE A 606 -13.92 -36.29 2.32
C PHE A 606 -13.94 -37.58 3.17
N GLY A 607 -14.07 -38.76 2.57
CA GLY A 607 -14.11 -40.04 3.30
C GLY A 607 -12.75 -40.51 3.83
N GLY A 608 -11.65 -40.03 3.25
CA GLY A 608 -10.29 -40.51 3.53
C GLY A 608 -9.62 -39.97 4.80
N PHE A 609 -10.22 -39.00 5.51
CA PHE A 609 -9.60 -38.43 6.71
C PHE A 609 -9.56 -39.45 7.86
N ASN A 610 -8.36 -39.65 8.42
CA ASN A 610 -8.11 -40.63 9.48
C ASN A 610 -7.29 -40.08 10.67
N LYS A 611 -6.82 -38.83 10.58
CA LYS A 611 -5.99 -38.16 11.59
C LYS A 611 -6.43 -36.70 11.73
N THR A 612 -6.26 -36.15 12.92
CA THR A 612 -6.60 -34.75 13.20
C THR A 612 -5.63 -33.80 12.50
N LEU A 613 -6.16 -32.77 11.85
CA LEU A 613 -5.42 -31.70 11.18
C LEU A 613 -5.70 -30.37 11.90
N PRO A 614 -4.97 -30.07 13.00
CA PRO A 614 -5.29 -28.96 13.89
C PRO A 614 -4.97 -27.58 13.30
N LEU A 615 -4.25 -27.50 12.18
CA LEU A 615 -3.92 -26.23 11.54
C LEU A 615 -5.01 -25.73 10.59
N TRP A 616 -6.00 -26.56 10.23
CA TRP A 616 -7.10 -26.18 9.36
C TRP A 616 -8.01 -25.15 10.04
N GLN A 617 -7.98 -23.92 9.54
CA GLN A 617 -8.72 -22.78 10.11
C GLN A 617 -9.89 -22.36 9.22
N ARG A 618 -9.79 -22.55 7.91
CA ARG A 618 -10.81 -22.09 6.97
C ARG A 618 -11.08 -23.12 5.89
N LEU A 619 -12.36 -23.48 5.76
CA LEU A 619 -12.88 -24.33 4.69
C LEU A 619 -13.90 -23.54 3.88
N ILE A 620 -13.65 -23.42 2.58
CA ILE A 620 -14.62 -22.93 1.59
C ILE A 620 -14.93 -24.08 0.65
N PHE A 621 -16.19 -24.46 0.60
CA PHE A 621 -16.72 -25.42 -0.36
C PHE A 621 -18.01 -24.81 -0.91
N SER A 622 -17.96 -24.26 -2.12
CA SER A 622 -19.04 -23.41 -2.67
C SER A 622 -19.30 -23.70 -4.13
N GLY A 623 -20.53 -23.47 -4.59
CA GLY A 623 -20.89 -23.57 -6.02
C GLY A 623 -20.97 -24.99 -6.58
N PHE A 624 -21.15 -26.00 -5.72
CA PHE A 624 -21.37 -27.39 -6.12
C PHE A 624 -22.77 -27.86 -5.69
N SER A 625 -23.60 -28.36 -6.59
CA SER A 625 -24.86 -28.99 -6.20
C SER A 625 -24.59 -30.39 -5.61
N VAL A 626 -24.68 -30.52 -4.29
CA VAL A 626 -24.39 -31.74 -3.50
C VAL A 626 -25.61 -32.26 -2.73
N ARG A 627 -26.82 -31.93 -3.19
CA ARG A 627 -28.08 -32.25 -2.51
C ARG A 627 -28.17 -33.72 -2.07
N GLY A 628 -28.30 -33.95 -0.76
CA GLY A 628 -28.39 -35.27 -0.14
C GLY A 628 -27.05 -35.99 0.06
N PHE A 629 -25.93 -35.37 -0.33
CA PHE A 629 -24.59 -35.98 -0.35
C PHE A 629 -23.58 -35.23 0.53
N LEU A 630 -24.00 -34.32 1.41
CA LEU A 630 -23.06 -33.56 2.26
C LEU A 630 -22.45 -34.39 3.41
N ALA A 631 -23.03 -35.56 3.71
CA ALA A 631 -22.67 -36.38 4.86
C ALA A 631 -21.17 -36.73 5.00
N PRO A 632 -20.40 -37.03 3.92
CA PRO A 632 -18.97 -37.28 4.03
C PRO A 632 -18.21 -36.05 4.57
N LEU A 633 -18.55 -34.85 4.11
CA LEU A 633 -17.96 -33.61 4.60
C LEU A 633 -18.31 -33.38 6.08
N THR A 634 -19.58 -33.49 6.48
CA THR A 634 -19.98 -33.21 7.87
C THR A 634 -19.36 -34.21 8.86
N LYS A 635 -19.20 -35.48 8.46
CA LYS A 635 -18.47 -36.50 9.23
C LYS A 635 -16.97 -36.21 9.33
N SER A 636 -16.38 -35.52 8.36
CA SER A 636 -14.95 -35.18 8.37
C SER A 636 -14.60 -34.03 9.33
N LEU A 637 -15.57 -33.20 9.73
CA LEU A 637 -15.33 -32.03 10.59
C LEU A 637 -14.70 -32.38 11.96
N ARG A 638 -14.86 -33.61 12.46
CA ARG A 638 -14.15 -34.14 13.65
C ARG A 638 -12.63 -34.15 13.54
N PHE A 639 -12.10 -34.07 12.33
CA PHE A 639 -10.66 -33.99 12.09
C PHE A 639 -10.14 -32.54 12.09
N PHE A 640 -11.01 -31.52 12.13
CA PHE A 640 -10.63 -30.09 12.04
C PHE A 640 -11.07 -29.28 13.28
N PRO A 641 -10.63 -29.61 14.50
CA PRO A 641 -11.16 -29.03 15.74
C PRO A 641 -10.94 -27.52 15.91
N ASN A 642 -10.01 -26.94 15.15
CA ASN A 642 -9.65 -25.51 15.19
C ASN A 642 -10.27 -24.71 14.03
N LEU A 643 -11.22 -25.28 13.30
CA LEU A 643 -11.89 -24.59 12.22
C LEU A 643 -12.58 -23.31 12.73
N ARG A 644 -12.20 -22.17 12.16
CA ARG A 644 -12.69 -20.83 12.50
C ARG A 644 -13.72 -20.31 11.51
N ALA A 645 -13.64 -20.71 10.25
CA ALA A 645 -14.58 -20.27 9.23
C ALA A 645 -14.98 -21.40 8.29
N LEU A 646 -16.29 -21.56 8.11
CA LEU A 646 -16.91 -22.57 7.26
C LEU A 646 -17.83 -21.89 6.25
N TYR A 647 -17.51 -22.00 4.97
CA TYR A 647 -18.32 -21.48 3.88
C TYR A 647 -18.86 -22.64 3.05
N LEU A 648 -20.17 -22.80 3.07
CA LEU A 648 -20.94 -23.83 2.40
C LEU A 648 -22.05 -23.17 1.56
N ASP A 649 -21.73 -22.11 0.83
CA ASP A 649 -22.68 -21.36 0.03
C ASP A 649 -22.93 -21.97 -1.36
N LYS A 650 -24.14 -21.80 -1.87
CA LYS A 650 -24.58 -22.28 -3.20
C LYS A 650 -24.36 -23.78 -3.40
N LEU A 651 -24.71 -24.59 -2.40
CA LEU A 651 -24.52 -26.04 -2.41
C LEU A 651 -25.77 -26.85 -2.79
N ASN A 652 -26.91 -26.20 -2.97
CA ASN A 652 -28.21 -26.85 -3.16
C ASN A 652 -28.56 -27.87 -2.05
N MET A 653 -28.13 -27.58 -0.81
CA MET A 653 -28.37 -28.46 0.35
C MET A 653 -29.86 -28.62 0.63
N ASP A 654 -30.25 -29.82 1.08
CA ASP A 654 -31.59 -30.07 1.62
C ASP A 654 -31.61 -30.09 3.17
N GLU A 655 -32.78 -30.40 3.73
CA GLU A 655 -32.96 -30.48 5.19
C GLU A 655 -32.11 -31.57 5.85
N HIS A 656 -31.87 -32.70 5.16
CA HIS A 656 -31.03 -33.78 5.68
C HIS A 656 -29.56 -33.36 5.74
N ASP A 657 -29.07 -32.68 4.70
CA ASP A 657 -27.72 -32.11 4.68
C ASP A 657 -27.52 -31.10 5.81
N LEU A 658 -28.50 -30.19 5.98
CA LEU A 658 -28.48 -29.20 7.07
C LEU A 658 -28.45 -29.89 8.43
N ARG A 659 -29.31 -30.88 8.66
CA ARG A 659 -29.35 -31.62 9.93
C ARG A 659 -28.00 -32.27 10.23
N GLY A 660 -27.40 -32.95 9.25
CA GLY A 660 -26.08 -33.55 9.42
C GLY A 660 -24.99 -32.53 9.74
N LEU A 661 -25.05 -31.34 9.14
CA LEU A 661 -24.14 -30.23 9.46
C LEU A 661 -24.34 -29.73 10.89
N LEU A 662 -25.58 -29.51 11.33
CA LEU A 662 -25.88 -29.03 12.68
C LEU A 662 -25.45 -30.01 13.78
N GLU A 663 -25.61 -31.31 13.54
CA GLU A 663 -25.13 -32.38 14.44
C GLU A 663 -23.59 -32.42 14.54
N SER A 664 -22.88 -31.94 13.52
CA SER A 664 -21.41 -31.91 13.48
C SER A 664 -20.77 -30.72 14.21
N PHE A 665 -21.52 -29.68 14.59
CA PHE A 665 -20.98 -28.49 15.25
C PHE A 665 -20.27 -28.76 16.57
N GLN A 666 -20.64 -29.85 17.26
CA GLN A 666 -19.93 -30.31 18.47
C GLN A 666 -18.42 -30.56 18.24
N PHE A 667 -18.03 -30.82 16.98
CA PHE A 667 -16.64 -31.09 16.60
C PHE A 667 -15.84 -29.83 16.26
N ILE A 668 -16.49 -28.68 16.05
CA ILE A 668 -15.85 -27.41 15.63
C ILE A 668 -16.22 -26.27 16.60
N PRO A 669 -15.89 -26.38 17.89
CA PRO A 669 -16.29 -25.40 18.91
C PRO A 669 -15.68 -24.00 18.72
N ASN A 670 -14.62 -23.89 17.91
CA ASN A 670 -13.90 -22.66 17.63
C ASN A 670 -14.44 -21.88 16.42
N LEU A 671 -15.59 -22.29 15.86
CA LEU A 671 -16.17 -21.64 14.68
C LEU A 671 -16.57 -20.19 14.98
N CYS A 672 -15.95 -19.26 14.25
CA CYS A 672 -16.21 -17.83 14.31
C CYS A 672 -17.12 -17.33 13.18
N GLY A 673 -17.16 -18.06 12.06
CA GLY A 673 -17.85 -17.64 10.84
C GLY A 673 -18.53 -18.78 10.11
N LEU A 674 -19.79 -18.58 9.73
CA LEU A 674 -20.55 -19.55 8.96
C LEU A 674 -21.27 -18.87 7.78
N ASN A 675 -21.06 -19.36 6.57
CA ASN A 675 -21.81 -18.95 5.37
C ASN A 675 -22.59 -20.13 4.80
N LEU A 676 -23.91 -20.00 4.72
CA LEU A 676 -24.83 -20.95 4.11
C LEU A 676 -25.62 -20.33 2.95
N SER A 677 -25.25 -19.14 2.48
CA SER A 677 -26.06 -18.40 1.50
C SER A 677 -26.31 -19.17 0.21
N GLY A 678 -27.47 -18.93 -0.42
CA GLY A 678 -27.84 -19.55 -1.70
C GLY A 678 -28.15 -21.05 -1.63
N ASN A 679 -28.43 -21.61 -0.45
CA ASN A 679 -28.93 -22.97 -0.29
C ASN A 679 -30.45 -22.97 -0.07
N PRO A 680 -31.28 -23.63 -0.90
CA PRO A 680 -32.73 -23.57 -0.83
C PRO A 680 -33.32 -24.42 0.33
N LEU A 681 -32.97 -24.09 1.56
CA LEU A 681 -33.36 -24.81 2.78
C LEU A 681 -34.84 -24.60 3.15
N GLY A 682 -35.46 -23.51 2.68
CA GLY A 682 -36.84 -23.18 3.02
C GLY A 682 -37.03 -23.02 4.53
N ARG A 683 -38.12 -23.58 5.07
CA ARG A 683 -38.41 -23.53 6.52
C ARG A 683 -37.36 -24.22 7.39
N ALA A 684 -36.61 -25.18 6.84
CA ALA A 684 -35.59 -25.92 7.60
C ALA A 684 -34.48 -25.02 8.14
N VAL A 685 -34.23 -23.84 7.52
CA VAL A 685 -33.25 -22.87 8.03
C VAL A 685 -33.49 -22.47 9.48
N THR A 686 -34.76 -22.47 9.94
CA THR A 686 -35.13 -22.13 11.32
C THR A 686 -34.51 -23.06 12.36
N SER A 687 -34.17 -24.30 11.98
CA SER A 687 -33.52 -25.29 12.87
C SER A 687 -32.09 -24.90 13.27
N ILE A 688 -31.45 -23.94 12.60
CA ILE A 688 -30.07 -23.50 12.92
C ILE A 688 -29.96 -22.77 14.27
N VAL A 689 -31.06 -22.14 14.70
CA VAL A 689 -31.10 -21.24 15.86
C VAL A 689 -30.52 -21.87 17.14
N PRO A 690 -31.01 -23.02 17.64
CA PRO A 690 -30.47 -23.62 18.87
C PRO A 690 -28.98 -24.00 18.75
N HIS A 691 -28.51 -24.35 17.56
CA HIS A 691 -27.11 -24.75 17.35
C HIS A 691 -26.17 -23.53 17.32
N VAL A 692 -26.56 -22.47 16.62
CA VAL A 692 -25.76 -21.23 16.52
C VAL A 692 -25.67 -20.50 17.86
N ILE A 693 -26.74 -20.48 18.65
CA ILE A 693 -26.71 -19.88 19.99
C ILE A 693 -25.71 -20.62 20.89
N ASN A 694 -25.57 -21.94 20.72
CA ASN A 694 -24.65 -22.76 21.51
C ASN A 694 -23.19 -22.72 21.03
N LEU A 695 -22.90 -22.14 19.86
CA LEU A 695 -21.51 -21.93 19.41
C LEU A 695 -20.89 -20.74 20.13
N PRO A 696 -19.89 -20.94 21.03
CA PRO A 696 -19.42 -19.88 21.92
C PRO A 696 -18.71 -18.75 21.17
N ASN A 697 -17.98 -19.08 20.10
CA ASN A 697 -17.08 -18.15 19.40
C ASN A 697 -17.65 -17.58 18.09
N LEU A 698 -18.92 -17.85 17.77
CA LEU A 698 -19.50 -17.39 16.50
C LEU A 698 -19.69 -15.87 16.49
N HIS A 699 -19.08 -15.19 15.53
CA HIS A 699 -19.11 -13.74 15.38
C HIS A 699 -19.92 -13.30 14.16
N TRP A 700 -19.99 -14.09 13.10
CA TRP A 700 -20.76 -13.75 11.91
C TRP A 700 -21.44 -14.97 11.29
N LEU A 701 -22.64 -14.75 10.75
CA LEU A 701 -23.48 -15.75 10.12
C LEU A 701 -24.11 -15.16 8.85
N VAL A 702 -23.99 -15.87 7.72
CA VAL A 702 -24.59 -15.50 6.44
C VAL A 702 -25.60 -16.58 6.02
N ILE A 703 -26.87 -16.20 5.92
CA ILE A 703 -28.00 -17.07 5.54
C ILE A 703 -28.85 -16.43 4.43
N LYS A 704 -28.25 -15.55 3.64
CA LYS A 704 -28.93 -14.89 2.52
C LYS A 704 -29.44 -15.93 1.52
N GLN A 705 -30.66 -15.73 1.00
CA GLN A 705 -31.27 -16.61 -0.02
C GLN A 705 -31.39 -18.09 0.43
N THR A 706 -31.61 -18.36 1.73
CA THR A 706 -31.78 -19.75 2.19
C THR A 706 -33.20 -20.17 2.51
N GLY A 707 -34.11 -19.22 2.74
CA GLY A 707 -35.51 -19.48 3.05
C GLY A 707 -36.38 -18.29 2.65
N SER A 708 -37.65 -18.32 3.06
CA SER A 708 -38.54 -17.18 2.86
C SER A 708 -38.09 -15.98 3.70
N GLU A 709 -38.51 -14.76 3.33
CA GLU A 709 -38.22 -13.57 4.11
C GLU A 709 -38.76 -13.67 5.55
N GLU A 710 -39.91 -14.32 5.73
CA GLU A 710 -40.51 -14.59 7.05
C GLU A 710 -39.62 -15.51 7.90
N ASP A 711 -39.16 -16.63 7.35
CA ASP A 711 -38.28 -17.56 8.06
C ASP A 711 -36.95 -16.90 8.45
N LEU A 712 -36.35 -16.12 7.54
CA LEU A 712 -35.07 -15.44 7.79
C LEU A 712 -35.21 -14.32 8.83
N ASN A 713 -36.32 -13.59 8.82
CA ASN A 713 -36.64 -12.63 9.87
C ASN A 713 -36.81 -13.32 11.22
N HIS A 714 -37.50 -14.45 11.28
CA HIS A 714 -37.65 -15.23 12.51
C HIS A 714 -36.30 -15.69 13.07
N VAL A 715 -35.42 -16.22 12.22
CA VAL A 715 -34.04 -16.62 12.59
C VAL A 715 -33.25 -15.41 13.09
N ARG A 716 -33.33 -14.27 12.39
CA ARG A 716 -32.64 -13.04 12.75
C ARG A 716 -33.04 -12.57 14.14
N GLU A 717 -34.32 -12.37 14.38
CA GLU A 717 -34.82 -11.81 15.64
C GLU A 717 -34.45 -12.71 16.81
N THR A 718 -34.58 -14.02 16.64
CA THR A 718 -34.28 -15.00 17.69
C THR A 718 -32.78 -15.06 18.00
N ILE A 719 -31.91 -15.04 16.99
CA ILE A 719 -30.45 -14.99 17.19
C ILE A 719 -30.04 -13.65 17.78
N LYS A 720 -30.61 -12.52 17.34
CA LYS A 720 -30.29 -11.19 17.87
C LYS A 720 -30.71 -11.03 19.32
N GLN A 721 -31.82 -11.63 19.73
CA GLN A 721 -32.26 -11.66 21.11
C GLN A 721 -31.30 -12.45 22.01
N ALA A 722 -30.82 -13.61 21.55
CA ALA A 722 -29.92 -14.47 22.32
C ALA A 722 -28.45 -14.02 22.29
N LYS A 723 -27.98 -13.53 21.13
CA LYS A 723 -26.59 -13.13 20.86
C LYS A 723 -26.53 -11.85 20.00
N PRO A 724 -26.71 -10.66 20.60
CA PRO A 724 -26.84 -9.40 19.87
C PRO A 724 -25.59 -9.02 19.07
N TYR A 725 -24.42 -9.48 19.49
CA TYR A 725 -23.12 -9.19 18.88
C TYR A 725 -22.84 -9.95 17.57
N ILE A 726 -23.59 -11.01 17.24
CA ILE A 726 -23.38 -11.74 15.98
C ILE A 726 -23.74 -10.84 14.79
N ARG A 727 -22.82 -10.67 13.84
CA ARG A 727 -23.07 -9.99 12.57
C ARG A 727 -23.82 -10.93 11.63
N LEU A 728 -25.12 -10.69 11.46
CA LEU A 728 -25.98 -11.48 10.60
C LEU A 728 -26.16 -10.82 9.22
N ILE A 729 -25.92 -11.56 8.14
CA ILE A 729 -26.21 -11.15 6.76
C ILE A 729 -27.27 -12.11 6.20
N TRP A 730 -28.48 -11.61 5.98
CA TRP A 730 -29.64 -12.43 5.63
C TRP A 730 -30.47 -11.87 4.46
N ALA A 731 -30.31 -10.58 4.12
CA ALA A 731 -30.98 -9.89 3.03
C ALA A 731 -30.09 -9.72 1.79
#